data_AF-A0A1H0RGD1-F1
#
_entry.id   AF-A0A1H0RGD1-F1
#
_cell.length_a   1.000
_cell.length_b   1.000
_cell.length_c   1.000
_cell.angle_alpha   90.00
_cell.angle_beta   90.00
_cell.angle_gamma   90.00
#
_symmetry.space_group_name_H-M   'P 1'
#
loop_
_entity.id
_entity.type
_entity.pdbx_description
1 polymer ?
#
loop_
_entity_poly.entity_id
_entity_poly.type
_entity_poly.pdbx_seq_one_letter_code
_entity_poly.pdbx_strand_id
1 'polypeptide(L)'
;MPVTPPAATRWSSMALLRRTVTRALARTLAPSLGLGTALVAASVVTVGPLPGGASAAQPHPVRASRVEVTPTPSVVGRLGGQRPATIRSGALTPAQPVHRNLAVVGATWARGALGTGDVVQVRVHRNGAWDAWQDMEREDDHAPDVDGPGGAEGRKVSREGTGAYVVDGDQTQVRVLSTAAVAPVVQVSVVDPGTSDADPGPGATAPGGAQAAAARPTIHTRKEWGADESMRQGDVGYGQAHIAFVHHTDGTNGYTSAQVPAIIRGIYDFHVNGRDWNDIGYNFLVDRFGRIWEGRYGGVDKAVIGAHTLNYNSWSFGVAALGDFTSATPPAAMLTAIERTIAWKFTLHGNPATGTVFARDKTFNRISGHRDGVSTSCPGQALYNRLPTIRSAVASMIGTLKRSGISRSLDSGSTPDLFTYPGTLNPPTVSGQVQRLASASPQPVVAGRAIGKGWNALDDIVLTPDFTGDGRADVIARDPAANNVRVYAGNGRGGFGTMVAHGGGWNVMTGLVAAGDRTGDGRADLLAVHKNGSLLLYAGDGRGWVSAGVVIGTGFGGVRTLTSAGDLTGDGHPDLLGIRSSDNTLVLWPGTASGGLGTARRWGSGWSALDSLTAGPDLDGDGHQGDLVARQRDGAMRTYYADAAGKLSRYNFWGAGWSALDHVTSGADWDGDGHADVIARVPADSTLRLYSGTGRRDFDTAPVAAGVQVGGMDLVRVVGDLDGDGRTDAIARGAGNGNLYALRGLSGGGFAAPGDPIGKGWQIFDLIEAAGDLSNDGVPDLIARTTGGELRMYTMTRSATFAWQIQLGLGWQVMSSVTAAGAVNGDFNGDVVALRRSDGAVLLYRGSGPGTLNDAVVAISGQTDLRRVMGVGDFNGDRKNDLLAEDNGGKLWLYAGDGSKGFSSFRQPVTAPAGATNVLG
;
A
#
# COMPACT_ATOMS: atom_id res chain seq x y z
N MET A 1 -35.19 -0.29 45.75
CA MET A 1 -35.68 -0.17 47.15
C MET A 1 -35.34 -1.45 47.89
N PRO A 2 -35.15 -1.43 49.23
CA PRO A 2 -34.72 -0.34 50.11
C PRO A 2 -33.26 -0.61 50.58
N VAL A 3 -32.64 -0.03 51.64
CA VAL A 3 -32.94 1.08 52.57
C VAL A 3 -31.69 1.98 52.66
N THR A 4 -31.84 3.26 53.01
CA THR A 4 -30.78 4.18 53.51
C THR A 4 -31.43 5.14 54.53
N PRO A 5 -30.69 5.94 55.35
CA PRO A 5 -29.26 5.99 55.68
C PRO A 5 -29.06 5.70 57.21
N PRO A 6 -28.43 6.50 58.14
CA PRO A 6 -27.99 7.92 58.18
C PRO A 6 -26.48 8.09 57.82
N ALA A 7 -25.90 9.24 57.42
CA ALA A 7 -25.99 10.66 57.83
C ALA A 7 -25.27 10.95 59.18
N ALA A 8 -24.45 12.00 59.38
CA ALA A 8 -24.05 13.13 58.52
C ALA A 8 -22.70 13.75 58.97
N THR A 9 -22.26 14.84 58.29
CA THR A 9 -21.31 15.90 58.76
C THR A 9 -19.85 15.52 59.08
N ARG A 10 -18.86 16.43 59.05
CA ARG A 10 -18.51 17.58 58.15
C ARG A 10 -17.13 18.11 58.59
N TRP A 11 -16.35 18.64 57.64
CA TRP A 11 -15.30 19.67 57.80
C TRP A 11 -13.89 19.29 58.36
N SER A 12 -12.90 19.54 57.48
CA SER A 12 -11.69 20.34 57.72
C SER A 12 -10.72 20.03 58.87
N SER A 13 -9.47 19.73 58.50
CA SER A 13 -8.30 20.58 58.85
C SER A 13 -7.06 20.26 58.02
N MET A 14 -6.16 21.25 57.91
CA MET A 14 -4.82 21.13 57.31
C MET A 14 -3.81 20.59 58.33
N ALA A 15 -2.74 19.90 57.89
CA ALA A 15 -1.34 20.25 58.17
C ALA A 15 -0.35 19.11 57.87
N LEU A 16 0.83 19.50 57.34
CA LEU A 16 2.17 18.86 57.46
C LEU A 16 2.30 17.32 57.26
N LEU A 17 3.25 16.86 56.44
CA LEU A 17 4.66 16.85 56.85
C LEU A 17 5.65 17.14 55.71
N ARG A 18 6.74 17.85 56.03
CA ARG A 18 7.95 17.91 55.19
C ARG A 18 8.92 16.80 55.58
N ARG A 19 9.67 16.27 54.60
CA ARG A 19 11.10 15.92 54.79
C ARG A 19 11.90 16.33 53.56
N THR A 20 13.20 16.59 53.75
CA THR A 20 14.09 17.19 52.74
C THR A 20 15.52 16.77 53.04
N VAL A 21 16.25 16.27 52.03
CA VAL A 21 17.73 16.22 52.03
C VAL A 21 18.23 16.52 50.62
N THR A 22 19.10 17.52 50.49
CA THR A 22 19.96 17.77 49.30
C THR A 22 21.38 17.25 49.63
N ARG A 23 22.32 17.01 48.72
CA ARG A 23 23.09 17.93 47.82
C ARG A 23 24.24 17.06 47.20
N ALA A 24 25.18 17.47 46.32
CA ALA A 24 25.58 18.75 45.71
C ALA A 24 26.25 18.53 44.31
N LEU A 25 26.72 19.62 43.66
CA LEU A 25 27.37 19.63 42.33
C LEU A 25 28.86 20.05 42.37
N ALA A 26 29.63 19.70 41.32
CA ALA A 26 30.77 20.43 40.70
C ALA A 26 31.49 19.51 39.67
N ARG A 27 32.23 19.91 38.62
CA ARG A 27 32.49 21.16 37.82
C ARG A 27 33.32 20.74 36.56
N THR A 28 33.73 21.54 35.56
CA THR A 28 33.16 22.52 34.58
C THR A 28 34.35 23.08 33.75
N LEU A 29 34.31 23.22 32.41
CA LEU A 29 35.09 24.22 31.61
C LEU A 29 34.77 24.22 30.08
N ALA A 30 35.16 25.29 29.38
CA ALA A 30 35.10 25.54 27.91
C ALA A 30 36.44 26.25 27.46
N PRO A 31 36.70 26.74 26.21
CA PRO A 31 36.02 27.94 25.62
C PRO A 31 36.05 28.12 24.06
N SER A 32 35.63 29.32 23.57
CA SER A 32 35.90 29.98 22.24
C SER A 32 35.31 29.37 20.95
N LEU A 33 34.92 30.09 19.88
CA LEU A 33 34.66 31.52 19.50
C LEU A 33 33.89 31.48 18.13
N GLY A 34 33.27 32.52 17.52
CA GLY A 34 32.99 33.93 17.85
C GLY A 34 32.54 34.76 16.60
N LEU A 35 31.79 35.87 16.78
CA LEU A 35 31.23 36.82 15.76
C LEU A 35 30.09 36.28 14.85
N GLY A 36 29.06 37.05 14.43
CA GLY A 36 28.73 38.48 14.62
C GLY A 36 27.21 38.78 14.64
N THR A 37 26.81 40.06 14.74
CA THR A 37 25.52 40.52 15.34
C THR A 37 24.42 41.05 14.41
N ALA A 38 23.16 40.92 14.85
CA ALA A 38 22.07 41.88 14.60
C ALA A 38 21.13 41.98 15.84
N LEU A 39 20.41 43.09 16.01
CA LEU A 39 19.73 43.48 17.27
C LEU A 39 18.32 42.88 17.46
N VAL A 40 17.98 42.59 18.73
CA VAL A 40 16.62 42.69 19.28
C VAL A 40 16.70 43.41 20.64
N ALA A 41 15.84 44.40 20.88
CA ALA A 41 15.86 45.19 22.11
C ALA A 41 15.08 44.51 23.25
N ALA A 42 15.64 44.53 24.46
CA ALA A 42 14.96 44.04 25.66
C ALA A 42 14.08 45.15 26.27
N SER A 43 12.76 44.94 26.28
CA SER A 43 11.79 45.78 26.99
C SER A 43 11.40 45.12 28.31
N VAL A 44 11.57 45.84 29.43
CA VAL A 44 11.20 45.35 30.76
C VAL A 44 9.68 45.37 30.92
N VAL A 45 9.06 44.19 31.01
CA VAL A 45 7.63 44.07 31.32
C VAL A 45 7.45 43.99 32.84
N THR A 46 6.84 45.02 33.41
CA THR A 46 6.36 45.01 34.81
C THR A 46 5.26 43.96 34.98
N VAL A 47 5.39 43.09 35.97
CA VAL A 47 4.36 42.08 36.30
C VAL A 47 3.13 42.78 36.87
N GLY A 48 2.12 42.97 36.02
CA GLY A 48 0.76 43.32 36.45
C GLY A 48 0.08 42.15 37.19
N PRO A 49 -1.04 42.40 37.89
CA PRO A 49 -1.80 41.33 38.53
C PRO A 49 -2.29 40.32 37.51
N LEU A 50 -2.31 39.04 37.89
CA LEU A 50 -2.76 37.94 37.05
C LEU A 50 -4.16 38.22 36.50
N PRO A 51 -4.38 38.18 35.16
CA PRO A 51 -5.74 38.13 34.64
C PRO A 51 -6.41 36.85 35.18
N GLY A 52 -7.63 36.99 35.70
CA GLY A 52 -8.36 35.87 36.28
C GLY A 52 -8.48 34.71 35.29
N GLY A 53 -8.28 33.48 35.78
CA GLY A 53 -8.29 32.30 34.92
C GLY A 53 -9.57 32.24 34.09
N ALA A 54 -9.41 32.25 32.76
CA ALA A 54 -10.53 32.08 31.85
C ALA A 54 -11.18 30.74 32.13
N SER A 55 -12.41 30.75 32.67
CA SER A 55 -13.21 29.53 32.77
C SER A 55 -13.30 28.92 31.37
N ALA A 56 -13.02 27.63 31.26
CA ALA A 56 -13.41 26.89 30.07
C ALA A 56 -14.92 27.10 29.88
N ALA A 57 -15.30 27.70 28.75
CA ALA A 57 -16.70 28.01 28.50
C ALA A 57 -17.47 26.70 28.38
N GLN A 58 -18.59 26.58 29.11
CA GLN A 58 -19.47 25.42 29.00
C GLN A 58 -19.87 25.21 27.53
N PRO A 59 -19.93 23.96 27.02
CA PRO A 59 -20.45 23.67 25.69
C PRO A 59 -21.80 24.35 25.46
N HIS A 60 -21.86 25.20 24.43
CA HIS A 60 -23.11 25.84 24.03
C HIS A 60 -23.70 25.00 22.90
N PRO A 61 -24.94 24.49 23.02
CA PRO A 61 -25.55 23.65 21.99
C PRO A 61 -25.75 24.43 20.69
N VAL A 62 -25.86 23.70 19.58
CA VAL A 62 -26.25 24.23 18.26
C VAL A 62 -27.58 24.98 18.37
N ARG A 63 -27.72 26.11 17.68
CA ARG A 63 -28.93 26.95 17.69
C ARG A 63 -29.28 27.46 16.30
N ALA A 64 -30.32 26.90 15.70
CA ALA A 64 -30.96 27.50 14.53
C ALA A 64 -31.85 28.68 14.94
N SER A 65 -31.49 29.89 14.49
CA SER A 65 -32.47 30.97 14.37
C SER A 65 -33.21 30.80 13.03
N ARG A 66 -34.54 30.99 13.03
CA ARG A 66 -35.35 30.86 11.81
C ARG A 66 -36.20 32.11 11.60
N VAL A 67 -36.10 32.67 10.40
CA VAL A 67 -36.82 33.87 10.01
C VAL A 67 -37.53 33.60 8.69
N GLU A 68 -38.82 33.88 8.63
CA GLU A 68 -39.56 33.82 7.38
C GLU A 68 -39.31 35.06 6.54
N VAL A 69 -39.00 34.83 5.27
CA VAL A 69 -38.92 35.86 4.25
C VAL A 69 -40.34 36.14 3.76
N THR A 70 -41.03 37.04 4.46
CA THR A 70 -42.37 37.51 4.07
C THR A 70 -42.26 38.45 2.86
N PRO A 71 -43.00 38.22 1.75
CA PRO A 71 -42.92 39.06 0.56
C PRO A 71 -43.40 40.50 0.78
N THR A 72 -42.72 41.46 0.17
CA THR A 72 -43.20 42.84 0.01
C THR A 72 -43.17 43.23 -1.49
N PRO A 73 -44.32 43.62 -2.10
CA PRO A 73 -44.42 43.78 -3.55
C PRO A 73 -43.72 45.06 -4.04
N SER A 74 -42.40 44.99 -4.23
CA SER A 74 -41.56 46.19 -4.42
C SER A 74 -40.29 46.02 -5.28
N VAL A 75 -40.12 44.90 -6.01
CA VAL A 75 -38.93 44.67 -6.87
C VAL A 75 -39.35 44.38 -8.32
N VAL A 76 -39.19 45.37 -9.19
CA VAL A 76 -39.31 45.23 -10.65
C VAL A 76 -37.93 45.44 -11.26
N GLY A 77 -37.39 44.44 -11.97
CA GLY A 77 -36.08 44.56 -12.60
C GLY A 77 -35.60 43.30 -13.34
N ARG A 78 -34.43 43.40 -13.96
CA ARG A 78 -33.68 42.25 -14.48
C ARG A 78 -32.50 41.95 -13.57
N LEU A 79 -32.18 40.68 -13.39
CA LEU A 79 -30.89 40.27 -12.87
C LEU A 79 -29.80 40.61 -13.90
N GLY A 80 -28.71 41.24 -13.46
CA GLY A 80 -27.50 41.39 -14.28
C GLY A 80 -26.68 40.11 -14.23
N GLY A 81 -26.42 39.50 -15.38
CA GLY A 81 -25.70 38.22 -15.48
C GLY A 81 -26.31 37.29 -16.54
N GLN A 82 -26.00 36.00 -16.47
CA GLN A 82 -26.41 35.00 -17.48
C GLN A 82 -27.90 34.60 -17.43
N ARG A 83 -28.70 35.08 -16.47
CA ARG A 83 -30.13 34.74 -16.33
C ARG A 83 -31.02 35.84 -16.95
N PRO A 84 -31.65 35.64 -18.14
CA PRO A 84 -32.49 36.66 -18.80
C PRO A 84 -33.90 36.85 -18.17
N ALA A 85 -34.12 36.36 -16.96
CA ALA A 85 -35.41 36.40 -16.28
C ALA A 85 -35.81 37.83 -15.88
N THR A 86 -37.11 38.14 -16.00
CA THR A 86 -37.68 39.38 -15.49
C THR A 86 -38.26 39.12 -14.09
N ILE A 87 -37.62 39.70 -13.07
CA ILE A 87 -38.05 39.61 -11.69
C ILE A 87 -39.24 40.57 -11.50
N ARG A 88 -40.33 40.04 -10.93
CA ARG A 88 -41.59 40.77 -10.69
C ARG A 88 -41.87 41.00 -9.21
N SER A 89 -41.21 40.25 -8.33
CA SER A 89 -41.28 40.44 -6.89
C SER A 89 -39.99 39.99 -6.21
N GLY A 90 -39.78 40.45 -4.97
CA GLY A 90 -38.65 40.07 -4.15
C GLY A 90 -38.94 40.26 -2.68
N ALA A 91 -38.11 39.66 -1.83
CA ALA A 91 -38.30 39.61 -0.39
C ALA A 91 -36.94 39.43 0.30
N LEU A 92 -36.74 40.01 1.49
CA LEU A 92 -35.42 40.17 2.12
C LEU A 92 -35.52 39.97 3.64
N THR A 93 -34.63 39.17 4.24
CA THR A 93 -34.53 39.08 5.70
C THR A 93 -34.04 40.41 6.30
N PRO A 94 -34.46 40.76 7.53
CA PRO A 94 -33.65 41.61 8.40
C PRO A 94 -32.21 41.07 8.50
N ALA A 95 -31.24 41.93 8.81
CA ALA A 95 -29.87 41.46 9.05
C ALA A 95 -29.84 40.54 10.28
N GLN A 96 -29.39 39.30 10.09
CA GLN A 96 -29.25 38.32 11.16
C GLN A 96 -27.84 38.38 11.73
N PRO A 97 -27.67 38.39 13.07
CA PRO A 97 -26.35 38.34 13.68
C PRO A 97 -25.71 36.97 13.44
N VAL A 98 -24.39 36.96 13.22
CA VAL A 98 -23.61 35.72 13.09
C VAL A 98 -22.71 35.60 14.32
N HIS A 99 -22.99 34.63 15.19
CA HIS A 99 -22.23 34.45 16.42
C HIS A 99 -20.81 33.96 16.14
N ARG A 100 -19.81 34.55 16.84
CA ARG A 100 -18.38 34.22 16.70
C ARG A 100 -17.86 34.28 15.26
N ASN A 101 -18.50 35.09 14.41
CA ASN A 101 -18.25 35.25 12.99
C ASN A 101 -18.39 33.96 12.14
N LEU A 102 -19.09 32.93 12.62
CA LEU A 102 -19.34 31.69 11.85
C LEU A 102 -20.79 31.23 12.00
N ALA A 103 -21.46 30.99 10.87
CA ALA A 103 -22.74 30.29 10.85
C ALA A 103 -22.89 29.44 9.58
N VAL A 104 -23.85 28.50 9.61
CA VAL A 104 -24.36 27.85 8.40
C VAL A 104 -25.73 28.46 8.08
N VAL A 105 -25.89 28.91 6.84
CA VAL A 105 -27.10 29.56 6.34
C VAL A 105 -27.73 28.68 5.27
N GLY A 106 -29.02 28.42 5.40
CA GLY A 106 -29.78 27.67 4.42
C GLY A 106 -31.23 28.09 4.39
N ALA A 107 -31.89 27.95 3.23
CA ALA A 107 -33.24 28.43 3.00
C ALA A 107 -34.13 27.31 2.49
N THR A 108 -35.36 27.18 3.00
CA THR A 108 -36.29 26.10 2.63
C THR A 108 -37.74 26.56 2.46
N TRP A 109 -38.45 25.96 1.52
CA TRP A 109 -39.81 26.30 1.12
C TRP A 109 -40.68 25.06 0.89
N ALA A 110 -42.00 25.22 0.77
CA ALA A 110 -42.90 24.11 0.45
C ALA A 110 -42.63 23.58 -0.97
N ARG A 111 -42.69 22.26 -1.18
CA ARG A 111 -42.40 21.62 -2.48
C ARG A 111 -43.18 22.27 -3.63
N GLY A 112 -42.49 22.65 -4.70
CA GLY A 112 -43.02 23.33 -5.88
C GLY A 112 -43.23 24.84 -5.76
N ALA A 113 -42.86 25.48 -4.64
CA ALA A 113 -43.19 26.90 -4.41
C ALA A 113 -42.29 27.91 -5.17
N LEU A 114 -41.01 27.59 -5.42
CA LEU A 114 -40.12 28.42 -6.25
C LEU A 114 -40.07 27.90 -7.70
N GLY A 115 -40.20 28.80 -8.68
CA GLY A 115 -40.04 28.49 -10.10
C GLY A 115 -38.58 28.32 -10.53
N THR A 116 -38.35 27.83 -11.75
CA THR A 116 -37.00 27.69 -12.35
C THR A 116 -36.34 29.03 -12.71
N GLY A 117 -37.14 30.10 -12.86
CA GLY A 117 -36.66 31.46 -13.06
C GLY A 117 -36.37 32.23 -11.76
N ASP A 118 -36.69 31.64 -10.61
CA ASP A 118 -36.58 32.28 -9.30
C ASP A 118 -35.24 31.92 -8.64
N VAL A 119 -34.76 32.76 -7.72
CA VAL A 119 -33.46 32.58 -7.07
C VAL A 119 -33.47 33.02 -5.62
N VAL A 120 -32.79 32.24 -4.77
CA VAL A 120 -32.42 32.63 -3.41
C VAL A 120 -30.98 33.11 -3.43
N GLN A 121 -30.70 34.24 -2.78
CA GLN A 121 -29.36 34.82 -2.74
C GLN A 121 -28.97 35.20 -1.31
N VAL A 122 -27.71 35.00 -0.96
CA VAL A 122 -27.11 35.40 0.33
C VAL A 122 -26.12 36.55 0.13
N ARG A 123 -25.92 37.33 1.17
CA ARG A 123 -24.73 38.17 1.35
C ARG A 123 -24.32 38.20 2.82
N VAL A 124 -23.04 38.44 3.05
CA VAL A 124 -22.45 38.51 4.39
C VAL A 124 -22.01 39.96 4.66
N HIS A 125 -22.01 40.34 5.92
CA HIS A 125 -21.37 41.56 6.41
C HIS A 125 -20.05 41.17 7.06
N ARG A 126 -18.97 41.86 6.70
CA ARG A 126 -17.63 41.63 7.22
C ARG A 126 -16.81 42.92 7.12
N ASN A 127 -15.98 43.19 8.13
CA ASN A 127 -15.10 44.36 8.17
C ASN A 127 -15.81 45.72 7.96
N GLY A 128 -17.08 45.83 8.35
CA GLY A 128 -17.88 47.07 8.20
C GLY A 128 -18.50 47.28 6.81
N ALA A 129 -18.50 46.28 5.94
CA ALA A 129 -19.13 46.33 4.62
C ALA A 129 -19.95 45.06 4.32
N TRP A 130 -20.95 45.21 3.46
CA TRP A 130 -21.68 44.07 2.89
C TRP A 130 -21.01 43.61 1.60
N ASP A 131 -20.85 42.30 1.43
CA ASP A 131 -20.45 41.69 0.17
C ASP A 131 -21.51 41.86 -0.93
N ALA A 132 -21.10 41.58 -2.17
CA ALA A 132 -22.03 41.37 -3.27
C ALA A 132 -22.96 40.17 -2.99
N TRP A 133 -24.18 40.24 -3.51
CA TRP A 133 -25.14 39.13 -3.47
C TRP A 133 -24.63 37.94 -4.30
N GLN A 134 -24.70 36.74 -3.73
CA GLN A 134 -24.37 35.48 -4.40
C GLN A 134 -25.63 34.61 -4.48
N ASP A 135 -25.84 33.94 -5.62
CA ASP A 135 -26.83 32.86 -5.74
C ASP A 135 -26.48 31.77 -4.72
N MET A 136 -27.43 31.41 -3.84
CA MET A 136 -27.32 30.17 -3.07
C MET A 136 -27.72 29.03 -3.98
N GLU A 137 -26.95 27.93 -4.01
CA GLU A 137 -27.32 26.80 -4.85
C GLU A 137 -28.68 26.20 -4.41
N ARG A 138 -29.61 26.06 -5.35
CA ARG A 138 -30.87 25.32 -5.15
C ARG A 138 -30.56 23.83 -5.23
N GLU A 139 -30.77 23.13 -4.12
CA GLU A 139 -30.32 21.76 -3.93
C GLU A 139 -31.52 20.83 -3.65
N ASP A 140 -32.52 20.82 -4.53
CA ASP A 140 -33.62 19.84 -4.43
C ASP A 140 -33.19 18.45 -4.92
N ASP A 141 -32.15 18.39 -5.74
CA ASP A 141 -31.51 17.16 -6.20
C ASP A 141 -30.40 16.64 -5.24
N HIS A 142 -29.96 17.43 -4.25
CA HIS A 142 -29.38 16.85 -3.03
C HIS A 142 -30.55 16.53 -2.10
N ALA A 143 -31.07 15.31 -2.19
CA ALA A 143 -32.15 14.85 -1.34
C ALA A 143 -32.09 13.33 -1.13
N PRO A 144 -32.74 12.80 -0.08
CA PRO A 144 -32.90 11.36 0.12
C PRO A 144 -33.72 10.73 -1.02
N ASP A 145 -33.39 9.51 -1.41
CA ASP A 145 -34.15 8.76 -2.42
C ASP A 145 -35.63 8.65 -2.00
N VAL A 146 -36.56 8.86 -2.96
CA VAL A 146 -38.01 8.65 -2.76
C VAL A 146 -38.46 7.22 -3.06
N ASP A 147 -37.65 6.47 -3.81
CA ASP A 147 -37.96 5.13 -4.30
C ASP A 147 -36.75 4.19 -4.17
N GLY A 148 -37.03 2.93 -3.85
CA GLY A 148 -36.00 1.93 -3.52
C GLY A 148 -35.58 1.97 -2.04
N PRO A 149 -34.45 1.33 -1.69
CA PRO A 149 -33.85 1.41 -0.35
C PRO A 149 -33.59 2.87 0.06
N GLY A 150 -33.97 3.24 1.28
CA GLY A 150 -33.96 4.64 1.73
C GLY A 150 -35.25 5.43 1.43
N GLY A 151 -36.12 4.92 0.54
CA GLY A 151 -37.35 5.59 0.07
C GLY A 151 -38.30 6.15 1.14
N ALA A 152 -38.28 5.60 2.36
CA ALA A 152 -39.05 6.12 3.49
C ALA A 152 -38.62 7.53 3.93
N GLU A 153 -37.35 7.90 3.74
CA GLU A 153 -36.83 9.22 4.07
C GLU A 153 -37.32 10.27 3.06
N GLY A 154 -37.13 10.05 1.75
CA GLY A 154 -37.54 11.02 0.72
C GLY A 154 -39.06 11.26 0.65
N ARG A 155 -39.86 10.28 1.11
CA ARG A 155 -41.33 10.39 1.25
C ARG A 155 -41.77 11.21 2.47
N LYS A 156 -40.90 11.37 3.47
CA LYS A 156 -41.12 12.22 4.67
C LYS A 156 -40.76 13.69 4.42
N VAL A 157 -39.77 13.96 3.57
CA VAL A 157 -39.27 15.32 3.30
C VAL A 157 -40.37 16.22 2.74
N SER A 158 -40.79 17.22 3.53
CA SER A 158 -41.90 18.11 3.20
C SER A 158 -41.47 19.40 2.48
N ARG A 159 -40.16 19.68 2.45
CA ARG A 159 -39.57 20.96 2.03
C ARG A 159 -38.55 20.78 0.90
N GLU A 160 -38.53 21.75 -0.01
CA GLU A 160 -37.43 22.02 -0.95
C GLU A 160 -36.45 23.02 -0.31
N GLY A 161 -35.24 23.20 -0.85
CA GLY A 161 -34.27 24.10 -0.25
C GLY A 161 -32.96 24.38 -1.00
N THR A 162 -32.15 25.27 -0.40
CA THR A 162 -30.76 25.53 -0.82
C THR A 162 -29.78 24.55 -0.20
N GLY A 163 -28.54 24.59 -0.68
CA GLY A 163 -27.39 24.08 0.05
C GLY A 163 -27.12 24.78 1.37
N ALA A 164 -26.22 24.17 2.13
CA ALA A 164 -25.72 24.65 3.41
C ALA A 164 -24.55 25.64 3.18
N TYR A 165 -24.87 26.93 3.10
CA TYR A 165 -23.89 27.99 2.81
C TYR A 165 -23.14 28.39 4.08
N VAL A 166 -21.81 28.21 4.10
CA VAL A 166 -20.96 28.59 5.24
C VAL A 166 -20.62 30.08 5.18
N VAL A 167 -21.14 30.87 6.14
CA VAL A 167 -20.85 32.31 6.25
C VAL A 167 -19.73 32.59 7.26
N ASP A 168 -18.85 33.52 6.88
CA ASP A 168 -17.76 34.05 7.71
C ASP A 168 -17.82 35.59 7.68
N GLY A 169 -18.13 36.19 8.83
CA GLY A 169 -18.53 37.60 8.98
C GLY A 169 -19.51 37.81 10.14
N ASP A 170 -19.82 39.06 10.50
CA ASP A 170 -20.57 39.41 11.72
C ASP A 170 -22.10 39.49 11.54
N GLN A 171 -22.59 39.64 10.32
CA GLN A 171 -24.02 39.54 9.98
C GLN A 171 -24.25 38.82 8.66
N THR A 172 -25.46 38.33 8.43
CA THR A 172 -25.90 37.75 7.15
C THR A 172 -27.29 38.25 6.74
N GLN A 173 -27.57 38.28 5.44
CA GLN A 173 -28.90 38.49 4.88
C GLN A 173 -29.15 37.53 3.73
N VAL A 174 -30.39 37.04 3.65
CA VAL A 174 -30.89 36.24 2.53
C VAL A 174 -32.04 36.99 1.85
N ARG A 175 -32.10 36.93 0.52
CA ARG A 175 -33.22 37.43 -0.28
C ARG A 175 -33.73 36.38 -1.23
N VAL A 176 -35.01 36.48 -1.56
CA VAL A 176 -35.69 35.72 -2.60
C VAL A 176 -36.06 36.69 -3.71
N LEU A 177 -35.80 36.33 -4.96
CA LEU A 177 -36.21 37.07 -6.16
C LEU A 177 -37.04 36.13 -7.03
N SER A 178 -38.26 36.53 -7.39
CA SER A 178 -39.19 35.68 -8.12
C SER A 178 -39.73 36.34 -9.39
N THR A 179 -39.94 35.50 -10.40
CA THR A 179 -40.66 35.80 -11.64
C THR A 179 -42.17 35.88 -11.45
N ALA A 180 -42.70 35.38 -10.32
CA ALA A 180 -44.09 35.55 -9.91
C ALA A 180 -44.36 36.97 -9.37
N ALA A 181 -45.62 37.41 -9.44
CA ALA A 181 -46.04 38.73 -8.95
C ALA A 181 -45.99 38.88 -7.42
N VAL A 182 -45.95 37.75 -6.70
CA VAL A 182 -45.68 37.66 -5.26
C VAL A 182 -44.70 36.49 -5.09
N ALA A 183 -43.60 36.71 -4.38
CA ALA A 183 -42.63 35.65 -4.11
C ALA A 183 -43.23 34.62 -3.15
N PRO A 184 -42.82 33.34 -3.19
CA PRO A 184 -43.24 32.38 -2.17
C PRO A 184 -42.60 32.70 -0.82
N VAL A 185 -43.23 32.23 0.26
CA VAL A 185 -42.63 32.29 1.60
C VAL A 185 -41.48 31.29 1.68
N VAL A 186 -40.31 31.77 2.08
CA VAL A 186 -39.10 30.98 2.30
C VAL A 186 -38.67 31.12 3.76
N GLN A 187 -38.46 30.00 4.44
CA GLN A 187 -37.88 29.98 5.79
C GLN A 187 -36.36 30.00 5.66
N VAL A 188 -35.70 30.99 6.26
CA VAL A 188 -34.24 31.08 6.32
C VAL A 188 -33.78 30.63 7.70
N SER A 189 -32.95 29.59 7.74
CA SER A 189 -32.24 29.12 8.92
C SER A 189 -30.84 29.74 8.94
N VAL A 190 -30.51 30.47 10.01
CA VAL A 190 -29.14 30.87 10.34
C VAL A 190 -28.74 30.12 11.59
N VAL A 191 -27.85 29.14 11.42
CA VAL A 191 -27.45 28.17 12.43
C VAL A 191 -26.15 28.61 13.09
N ASP A 192 -26.21 28.96 14.38
CA ASP A 192 -25.05 29.01 15.26
C ASP A 192 -24.62 27.56 15.53
N PRO A 193 -23.43 27.13 15.09
CA PRO A 193 -22.96 25.76 15.23
C PRO A 193 -22.53 25.37 16.66
N GLY A 194 -22.60 26.30 17.61
CA GLY A 194 -22.29 26.07 19.02
C GLY A 194 -20.84 25.65 19.27
N THR A 195 -20.55 25.21 20.50
CA THR A 195 -19.26 24.62 20.87
C THR A 195 -19.42 23.28 21.57
N SER A 196 -18.48 22.38 21.27
CA SER A 196 -18.36 21.04 21.84
C SER A 196 -17.04 20.89 22.61
N ASP A 197 -16.98 19.98 23.58
CA ASP A 197 -15.71 19.58 24.23
C ASP A 197 -14.71 18.94 23.23
N ALA A 198 -15.17 18.58 22.03
CA ALA A 198 -14.35 18.10 20.91
C ALA A 198 -13.69 19.24 20.09
N ASP A 199 -14.06 20.50 20.30
CA ASP A 199 -13.47 21.62 19.54
C ASP A 199 -12.02 21.88 19.99
N PRO A 200 -11.04 21.89 19.07
CA PRO A 200 -9.64 22.03 19.43
C PRO A 200 -9.33 23.45 19.92
N GLY A 201 -8.62 23.54 21.05
CA GLY A 201 -8.15 24.82 21.61
C GLY A 201 -7.23 25.60 20.66
N PRO A 202 -7.13 26.92 20.82
CA PRO A 202 -6.36 27.79 19.93
C PRO A 202 -4.86 27.41 19.97
N GLY A 203 -4.37 26.84 18.86
CA GLY A 203 -2.98 26.40 18.70
C GLY A 203 -2.79 24.96 18.19
N ALA A 204 -3.85 24.18 18.02
CA ALA A 204 -3.75 22.80 17.52
C ALA A 204 -3.24 22.73 16.06
N THR A 205 -1.97 22.35 15.89
CA THR A 205 -1.36 22.07 14.58
C THR A 205 -1.87 20.78 13.96
N ALA A 206 -2.17 20.78 12.66
CA ALA A 206 -2.58 19.58 11.93
C ALA A 206 -1.42 18.55 11.84
N PRO A 207 -1.69 17.23 11.95
CA PRO A 207 -0.66 16.20 11.77
C PRO A 207 -0.12 16.17 10.34
N GLY A 208 1.20 16.25 10.17
CA GLY A 208 1.87 15.94 8.90
C GLY A 208 1.95 14.43 8.68
N GLY A 209 1.42 13.92 7.56
CA GLY A 209 1.28 12.48 7.31
C GLY A 209 1.71 12.03 5.91
N ALA A 210 2.96 11.58 5.79
CA ALA A 210 3.51 10.95 4.58
C ALA A 210 3.88 9.48 4.86
N GLN A 211 3.07 8.56 4.34
CA GLN A 211 3.34 7.12 4.20
C GLN A 211 2.42 6.56 3.08
N ALA A 212 2.73 5.35 2.59
CA ALA A 212 2.19 4.77 1.36
C ALA A 212 1.43 3.44 1.58
N ALA A 213 0.68 3.04 0.56
CA ALA A 213 -0.27 1.90 0.51
C ALA A 213 -1.49 2.04 1.46
N ALA A 214 -2.68 1.67 0.98
CA ALA A 214 -3.95 2.03 1.63
C ALA A 214 -4.34 1.09 2.79
N ALA A 215 -3.76 1.34 3.96
CA ALA A 215 -4.50 1.15 5.22
C ALA A 215 -5.74 2.08 5.24
N ARG A 216 -6.73 1.78 6.10
CA ARG A 216 -7.88 2.68 6.34
C ARG A 216 -7.35 4.09 6.68
N PRO A 217 -7.75 5.15 5.95
CA PRO A 217 -7.28 6.50 6.24
C PRO A 217 -7.81 6.98 7.60
N THR A 218 -7.10 7.94 8.20
CA THR A 218 -7.57 8.60 9.43
C THR A 218 -8.85 9.37 9.13
N ILE A 219 -9.97 8.80 9.57
CA ILE A 219 -11.31 9.39 9.49
C ILE A 219 -11.70 9.76 10.92
N HIS A 220 -11.85 11.05 11.18
CA HIS A 220 -12.36 11.57 12.44
C HIS A 220 -13.84 11.19 12.59
N THR A 221 -14.17 10.59 13.72
CA THR A 221 -15.51 10.07 14.03
C THR A 221 -16.54 11.17 14.27
N ARG A 222 -17.83 10.82 14.25
CA ARG A 222 -18.93 11.72 14.66
C ARG A 222 -18.75 12.31 16.07
N LYS A 223 -18.10 11.56 16.97
CA LYS A 223 -17.73 12.05 18.31
C LYS A 223 -16.67 13.15 18.26
N GLU A 224 -15.72 13.09 17.33
CA GLU A 224 -14.61 14.07 17.20
C GLU A 224 -15.02 15.40 16.56
N TRP A 225 -16.15 15.47 15.83
CA TRP A 225 -16.76 16.75 15.45
C TRP A 225 -17.89 17.22 16.38
N GLY A 226 -18.24 16.41 17.40
CA GLY A 226 -19.25 16.74 18.39
C GLY A 226 -20.69 16.60 17.87
N ALA A 227 -20.98 15.52 17.15
CA ALA A 227 -22.33 15.22 16.67
C ALA A 227 -23.33 15.03 17.82
N ASP A 228 -24.45 15.75 17.76
CA ASP A 228 -25.61 15.48 18.62
C ASP A 228 -26.46 14.36 18.02
N GLU A 229 -26.13 13.12 18.35
CA GLU A 229 -26.84 11.92 17.88
C GLU A 229 -28.32 11.88 18.31
N SER A 230 -28.77 12.75 19.23
CA SER A 230 -30.19 12.85 19.61
C SER A 230 -31.04 13.54 18.55
N MET A 231 -30.43 14.30 17.64
CA MET A 231 -31.13 14.88 16.48
C MET A 231 -31.43 13.84 15.40
N ARG A 232 -30.67 12.73 15.33
CA ARG A 232 -30.77 11.73 14.27
C ARG A 232 -32.13 11.02 14.29
N GLN A 233 -32.77 10.91 13.13
CA GLN A 233 -34.11 10.36 12.98
C GLN A 233 -34.07 9.07 12.14
N GLY A 234 -35.02 8.15 12.35
CA GLY A 234 -35.15 6.95 11.53
C GLY A 234 -34.01 5.92 11.62
N ASP A 235 -34.18 4.84 10.86
CA ASP A 235 -33.24 3.72 10.77
C ASP A 235 -32.16 3.92 9.70
N VAL A 236 -31.02 3.25 9.87
CA VAL A 236 -29.90 3.29 8.92
C VAL A 236 -30.20 2.39 7.72
N GLY A 237 -30.31 2.97 6.54
CA GLY A 237 -30.36 2.24 5.27
C GLY A 237 -28.97 1.86 4.76
N TYR A 238 -28.85 0.67 4.15
CA TYR A 238 -27.65 0.22 3.46
C TYR A 238 -27.98 -0.16 2.00
N GLY A 239 -27.10 0.24 1.09
CA GLY A 239 -27.23 0.05 -0.35
C GLY A 239 -25.92 -0.49 -0.95
N GLN A 240 -25.49 0.07 -2.07
CA GLN A 240 -24.24 -0.30 -2.76
C GLN A 240 -23.30 0.91 -2.87
N ALA A 241 -22.00 0.67 -3.04
CA ALA A 241 -20.96 1.71 -3.12
C ALA A 241 -20.33 1.81 -4.53
N HIS A 242 -21.13 1.60 -5.58
CA HIS A 242 -20.65 1.44 -6.96
C HIS A 242 -20.19 2.75 -7.64
N ILE A 243 -20.64 3.90 -7.12
CA ILE A 243 -20.25 5.25 -7.57
C ILE A 243 -19.75 6.05 -6.37
N ALA A 244 -18.67 6.80 -6.55
CA ALA A 244 -18.27 7.87 -5.64
C ALA A 244 -18.66 9.22 -6.25
N PHE A 245 -19.63 9.91 -5.64
CA PHE A 245 -19.95 11.28 -6.01
C PHE A 245 -19.07 12.25 -5.22
N VAL A 246 -18.29 13.06 -5.93
CA VAL A 246 -17.54 14.18 -5.36
C VAL A 246 -18.48 15.38 -5.30
N HIS A 247 -18.60 15.93 -4.09
CA HIS A 247 -19.42 17.08 -3.74
C HIS A 247 -18.55 18.25 -3.29
N HIS A 248 -19.13 19.44 -3.25
CA HIS A 248 -18.63 20.58 -2.48
C HIS A 248 -19.61 20.96 -1.37
N THR A 249 -19.38 22.07 -0.67
CA THR A 249 -20.38 22.75 0.15
C THR A 249 -20.31 24.25 -0.14
N ASP A 250 -21.45 24.93 -0.10
CA ASP A 250 -21.53 26.32 -0.53
C ASP A 250 -20.87 27.30 0.47
N GLY A 251 -20.43 28.46 -0.01
CA GLY A 251 -19.86 29.53 0.80
C GLY A 251 -18.33 29.51 1.00
N THR A 252 -17.88 29.91 2.19
CA THR A 252 -16.49 30.36 2.39
C THR A 252 -15.44 29.26 2.21
N ASN A 253 -14.40 29.56 1.43
CA ASN A 253 -13.17 28.77 1.37
C ASN A 253 -12.14 29.16 2.45
N GLY A 254 -12.41 30.20 3.26
CA GLY A 254 -11.45 30.86 4.16
C GLY A 254 -11.33 30.30 5.58
N TYR A 255 -12.19 29.35 5.96
CA TYR A 255 -12.30 28.85 7.35
C TYR A 255 -11.00 28.23 7.90
N THR A 256 -10.83 28.33 9.22
CA THR A 256 -9.70 27.75 9.96
C THR A 256 -9.93 26.28 10.34
N SER A 257 -8.85 25.55 10.68
CA SER A 257 -8.92 24.14 11.08
C SER A 257 -9.71 23.90 12.37
N ALA A 258 -9.81 24.90 13.24
CA ALA A 258 -10.62 24.85 14.47
C ALA A 258 -12.12 25.08 14.23
N GLN A 259 -12.50 25.76 13.13
CA GLN A 259 -13.90 25.98 12.78
C GLN A 259 -14.56 24.77 12.10
N VAL A 260 -13.79 23.77 11.63
CA VAL A 260 -14.33 22.63 10.87
C VAL A 260 -15.36 21.79 11.64
N PRO A 261 -15.13 21.35 12.90
CA PRO A 261 -16.15 20.67 13.69
C PRO A 261 -17.48 21.45 13.77
N ALA A 262 -17.38 22.75 13.98
CA ALA A 262 -18.54 23.65 14.02
C ALA A 262 -19.26 23.71 12.66
N ILE A 263 -18.54 23.86 11.55
CA ILE A 263 -19.13 23.83 10.19
C ILE A 263 -19.92 22.53 9.97
N ILE A 264 -19.37 21.37 10.36
CA ILE A 264 -20.04 20.07 10.20
C ILE A 264 -21.31 19.99 11.07
N ARG A 265 -21.27 20.48 12.32
CA ARG A 265 -22.47 20.58 13.19
C ARG A 265 -23.56 21.47 12.59
N GLY A 266 -23.20 22.62 12.01
CA GLY A 266 -24.17 23.52 11.36
C GLY A 266 -24.81 22.91 10.11
N ILE A 267 -24.03 22.19 9.30
CA ILE A 267 -24.54 21.42 8.14
C ILE A 267 -25.47 20.29 8.60
N TYR A 268 -25.14 19.61 9.70
CA TYR A 268 -25.94 18.52 10.27
C TYR A 268 -27.32 19.01 10.76
N ASP A 269 -27.37 20.09 11.54
CA ASP A 269 -28.63 20.71 11.97
C ASP A 269 -29.47 21.19 10.78
N PHE A 270 -28.85 21.86 9.79
CA PHE A 270 -29.60 22.33 8.62
C PHE A 270 -30.21 21.17 7.81
N HIS A 271 -29.50 20.05 7.64
CA HIS A 271 -30.08 18.87 6.98
C HIS A 271 -31.22 18.24 7.79
N VAL A 272 -31.00 17.94 9.07
CA VAL A 272 -32.00 17.24 9.90
C VAL A 272 -33.20 18.14 10.21
N ASN A 273 -32.95 19.30 10.81
CA ASN A 273 -33.99 20.18 11.33
C ASN A 273 -34.47 21.17 10.26
N GLY A 274 -33.62 21.57 9.31
CA GLY A 274 -33.96 22.54 8.25
C GLY A 274 -34.62 21.92 7.01
N ARG A 275 -34.18 20.72 6.59
CA ARG A 275 -34.62 20.00 5.37
C ARG A 275 -35.43 18.72 5.66
N ASP A 276 -35.78 18.45 6.92
CA ASP A 276 -36.49 17.24 7.41
C ASP A 276 -35.75 15.89 7.22
N TRP A 277 -34.43 15.88 6.98
CA TRP A 277 -33.68 14.64 6.72
C TRP A 277 -33.46 13.81 8.00
N ASN A 278 -33.07 12.55 7.84
CA ASN A 278 -32.81 11.64 8.97
C ASN A 278 -31.43 11.89 9.62
N ASP A 279 -30.45 12.30 8.82
CA ASP A 279 -29.07 12.57 9.21
C ASP A 279 -28.40 13.44 8.13
N ILE A 280 -27.18 13.93 8.39
CA ILE A 280 -26.34 14.60 7.40
C ILE A 280 -26.28 13.78 6.09
N GLY A 281 -26.40 14.46 4.93
CA GLY A 281 -26.60 13.77 3.65
C GLY A 281 -25.34 13.11 3.05
N TYR A 282 -24.15 13.60 3.36
CA TYR A 282 -22.89 13.08 2.85
C TYR A 282 -22.34 11.93 3.73
N ASN A 283 -21.68 10.95 3.13
CA ASN A 283 -21.03 9.86 3.87
C ASN A 283 -19.69 10.30 4.49
N PHE A 284 -18.96 11.16 3.76
CA PHE A 284 -17.68 11.72 4.20
C PHE A 284 -17.61 13.21 3.90
N LEU A 285 -16.96 13.96 4.77
CA LEU A 285 -16.61 15.36 4.55
C LEU A 285 -15.08 15.52 4.63
N VAL A 286 -14.51 16.32 3.74
CA VAL A 286 -13.06 16.55 3.65
C VAL A 286 -12.79 18.05 3.71
N ASP A 287 -11.88 18.46 4.59
CA ASP A 287 -11.55 19.87 4.77
C ASP A 287 -10.31 20.31 3.98
N ARG A 288 -10.13 21.64 3.87
CA ARG A 288 -9.00 22.26 3.15
C ARG A 288 -7.61 21.95 3.72
N PHE A 289 -7.54 21.28 4.88
CA PHE A 289 -6.32 20.85 5.55
C PHE A 289 -6.03 19.35 5.31
N GLY A 290 -6.91 18.64 4.61
CA GLY A 290 -6.75 17.21 4.28
C GLY A 290 -7.22 16.25 5.36
N ARG A 291 -8.00 16.71 6.35
CA ARG A 291 -8.66 15.81 7.31
C ARG A 291 -9.97 15.27 6.73
N ILE A 292 -10.25 14.01 7.01
CA ILE A 292 -11.46 13.29 6.58
C ILE A 292 -12.34 13.11 7.81
N TRP A 293 -13.64 13.33 7.66
CA TRP A 293 -14.63 13.29 8.72
C TRP A 293 -15.78 12.33 8.35
N GLU A 294 -16.21 11.53 9.32
CA GLU A 294 -17.39 10.67 9.21
C GLU A 294 -18.65 11.52 9.14
N GLY A 295 -19.38 11.42 8.02
CA GLY A 295 -20.68 12.07 7.83
C GLY A 295 -21.81 11.21 8.40
N ARG A 296 -22.66 10.65 7.51
CA ARG A 296 -23.85 9.88 7.88
C ARG A 296 -23.54 8.63 8.73
N TYR A 297 -24.29 8.47 9.82
CA TYR A 297 -24.18 7.39 10.80
C TYR A 297 -24.52 6.02 10.20
N GLY A 298 -23.81 4.97 10.64
CA GLY A 298 -24.07 3.56 10.27
C GLY A 298 -22.82 2.68 10.21
N GLY A 299 -21.65 3.32 10.13
CA GLY A 299 -20.34 2.71 9.99
C GLY A 299 -19.68 3.09 8.67
N VAL A 300 -18.57 3.82 8.74
CA VAL A 300 -17.78 4.28 7.57
C VAL A 300 -17.33 3.14 6.65
N ASP A 301 -17.27 1.92 7.15
CA ASP A 301 -16.96 0.69 6.44
C ASP A 301 -18.10 0.27 5.50
N LYS A 302 -19.36 0.36 5.93
CA LYS A 302 -20.55 -0.14 5.20
C LYS A 302 -21.07 0.82 4.12
N ALA A 303 -21.83 0.31 3.15
CA ALA A 303 -22.48 1.12 2.12
C ALA A 303 -23.74 1.82 2.67
N VAL A 304 -23.58 2.76 3.61
CA VAL A 304 -24.66 3.57 4.18
C VAL A 304 -25.30 4.45 3.11
N ILE A 305 -26.62 4.42 2.97
CA ILE A 305 -27.36 5.22 1.97
C ILE A 305 -27.34 6.70 2.36
N GLY A 306 -26.82 7.54 1.47
CA GLY A 306 -26.76 8.98 1.64
C GLY A 306 -28.09 9.72 1.42
N ALA A 307 -28.02 11.04 1.45
CA ALA A 307 -29.04 11.95 0.93
C ALA A 307 -28.41 13.06 0.07
N HIS A 308 -27.26 12.76 -0.53
CA HIS A 308 -26.41 13.70 -1.27
C HIS A 308 -26.73 13.77 -2.76
N THR A 309 -27.28 12.71 -3.36
CA THR A 309 -27.52 12.64 -4.82
C THR A 309 -28.80 11.87 -5.12
N LEU A 310 -29.90 12.62 -5.25
CA LEU A 310 -31.26 12.10 -5.41
C LEU A 310 -31.35 11.07 -6.54
N ASN A 311 -32.09 9.99 -6.29
CA ASN A 311 -32.28 8.80 -7.12
C ASN A 311 -31.08 7.85 -7.21
N TYR A 312 -29.88 8.25 -6.76
CA TYR A 312 -28.67 7.43 -6.86
C TYR A 312 -28.00 7.16 -5.49
N ASN A 313 -28.54 7.67 -4.37
CA ASN A 313 -27.99 7.45 -3.02
C ASN A 313 -27.90 5.97 -2.64
N SER A 314 -28.84 5.16 -3.13
CA SER A 314 -28.88 3.70 -2.92
C SER A 314 -27.78 2.92 -3.67
N TRP A 315 -27.06 3.56 -4.60
CA TRP A 315 -26.01 2.97 -5.46
C TRP A 315 -24.62 3.58 -5.25
N SER A 316 -24.49 4.56 -4.35
CA SER A 316 -23.33 5.44 -4.29
C SER A 316 -22.98 5.91 -2.87
N PHE A 317 -21.85 6.60 -2.74
CA PHE A 317 -21.52 7.37 -1.55
C PHE A 317 -20.98 8.76 -1.92
N GLY A 318 -21.25 9.73 -1.05
CA GLY A 318 -20.88 11.14 -1.23
C GLY A 318 -19.65 11.52 -0.41
N VAL A 319 -18.67 12.14 -1.08
CA VAL A 319 -17.49 12.75 -0.46
C VAL A 319 -17.53 14.26 -0.72
N ALA A 320 -17.83 15.05 0.32
CA ALA A 320 -17.99 16.50 0.21
C ALA A 320 -16.73 17.27 0.60
N ALA A 321 -16.21 18.07 -0.32
CA ALA A 321 -15.19 19.08 -0.04
C ALA A 321 -15.83 20.29 0.70
N LEU A 322 -15.29 20.66 1.87
CA LEU A 322 -15.76 21.84 2.58
C LEU A 322 -15.26 23.14 1.89
N GLY A 323 -16.16 23.97 1.36
CA GLY A 323 -15.88 25.17 0.57
C GLY A 323 -16.33 25.09 -0.90
N ASP A 324 -16.56 26.25 -1.54
CA ASP A 324 -17.22 26.39 -2.85
C ASP A 324 -16.47 25.78 -4.06
N PHE A 325 -15.15 25.99 -4.20
CA PHE A 325 -14.37 25.58 -5.37
C PHE A 325 -14.96 25.84 -6.78
N THR A 326 -15.85 26.82 -6.96
CA THR A 326 -16.36 27.21 -8.30
C THR A 326 -15.27 27.88 -9.10
N SER A 327 -14.48 28.75 -8.46
CA SER A 327 -13.29 29.38 -9.04
C SER A 327 -12.00 29.15 -8.23
N ALA A 328 -12.11 28.96 -6.91
CA ALA A 328 -10.97 28.69 -6.05
C ALA A 328 -10.35 27.31 -6.34
N THR A 329 -9.03 27.22 -6.45
CA THR A 329 -8.34 25.93 -6.66
C THR A 329 -8.39 25.06 -5.40
N PRO A 330 -8.86 23.80 -5.47
CA PRO A 330 -8.83 22.88 -4.34
C PRO A 330 -7.40 22.63 -3.83
N PRO A 331 -7.12 22.72 -2.52
CA PRO A 331 -5.80 22.44 -1.97
C PRO A 331 -5.35 20.99 -2.21
N ALA A 332 -4.06 20.78 -2.44
CA ALA A 332 -3.51 19.44 -2.67
C ALA A 332 -3.81 18.46 -1.53
N ALA A 333 -3.76 18.91 -0.26
CA ALA A 333 -4.09 18.10 0.91
C ALA A 333 -5.56 17.59 0.89
N MET A 334 -6.50 18.43 0.45
CA MET A 334 -7.91 18.07 0.27
C MET A 334 -8.06 17.05 -0.86
N LEU A 335 -7.41 17.27 -2.01
CA LEU A 335 -7.45 16.33 -3.15
C LEU A 335 -6.92 14.95 -2.74
N THR A 336 -5.75 14.89 -2.10
CA THR A 336 -5.17 13.64 -1.58
C THR A 336 -6.06 12.95 -0.54
N ALA A 337 -6.80 13.71 0.26
CA ALA A 337 -7.75 13.15 1.23
C ALA A 337 -9.03 12.60 0.57
N ILE A 338 -9.56 13.27 -0.46
CA ILE A 338 -10.65 12.76 -1.31
C ILE A 338 -10.19 11.47 -2.01
N GLU A 339 -9.02 11.49 -2.65
CA GLU A 339 -8.43 10.34 -3.34
C GLU A 339 -8.26 9.14 -2.40
N ARG A 340 -7.66 9.32 -1.23
CA ARG A 340 -7.50 8.26 -0.21
C ARG A 340 -8.82 7.72 0.31
N THR A 341 -9.82 8.59 0.51
CA THR A 341 -11.16 8.18 0.97
C THR A 341 -11.85 7.29 -0.06
N ILE A 342 -11.83 7.70 -1.33
CA ILE A 342 -12.47 6.96 -2.42
C ILE A 342 -11.71 5.65 -2.68
N ALA A 343 -10.37 5.67 -2.71
CA ALA A 343 -9.55 4.47 -2.91
C ALA A 343 -9.86 3.40 -1.85
N TRP A 344 -9.77 3.75 -0.57
CA TRP A 344 -10.09 2.84 0.52
C TRP A 344 -11.53 2.32 0.44
N LYS A 345 -12.50 3.21 0.17
CA LYS A 345 -13.91 2.84 0.12
C LYS A 345 -14.26 1.95 -1.07
N PHE A 346 -13.62 2.16 -2.22
CA PHE A 346 -13.78 1.30 -3.39
C PHE A 346 -13.11 -0.05 -3.23
N THR A 347 -11.87 -0.13 -2.70
CA THR A 347 -11.24 -1.40 -2.35
C THR A 347 -12.11 -2.21 -1.39
N LEU A 348 -12.63 -1.58 -0.33
CA LEU A 348 -13.48 -2.23 0.68
C LEU A 348 -14.82 -2.76 0.12
N HIS A 349 -15.25 -2.30 -1.05
CA HIS A 349 -16.50 -2.74 -1.70
C HIS A 349 -16.26 -3.43 -3.05
N GLY A 350 -15.01 -3.80 -3.37
CA GLY A 350 -14.68 -4.48 -4.63
C GLY A 350 -15.00 -3.68 -5.89
N ASN A 351 -14.77 -2.36 -5.90
CA ASN A 351 -15.06 -1.50 -7.06
C ASN A 351 -13.78 -0.93 -7.71
N PRO A 352 -13.70 -0.87 -9.06
CA PRO A 352 -12.60 -0.20 -9.75
C PRO A 352 -12.73 1.33 -9.70
N ALA A 353 -11.60 2.03 -9.73
CA ALA A 353 -11.55 3.50 -9.78
C ALA A 353 -11.98 4.10 -11.13
N THR A 354 -11.89 3.31 -12.19
CA THR A 354 -11.97 3.72 -13.59
C THR A 354 -13.05 2.94 -14.35
N GLY A 355 -13.37 3.41 -15.55
CA GLY A 355 -14.50 2.89 -16.33
C GLY A 355 -15.83 3.44 -15.84
N THR A 356 -16.90 2.85 -16.37
CA THR A 356 -18.27 3.35 -16.19
C THR A 356 -19.18 2.32 -15.54
N VAL A 357 -20.27 2.79 -14.91
CA VAL A 357 -21.35 1.98 -14.36
C VAL A 357 -22.69 2.59 -14.75
N PHE A 358 -23.65 1.76 -15.14
CA PHE A 358 -25.03 2.18 -15.39
C PHE A 358 -25.83 2.06 -14.09
N ALA A 359 -26.48 3.14 -13.66
CA ALA A 359 -27.33 3.16 -12.47
C ALA A 359 -28.68 3.82 -12.82
N ARG A 360 -29.78 3.11 -12.53
CA ARG A 360 -31.17 3.39 -12.97
C ARG A 360 -31.32 3.62 -14.49
N ASP A 361 -30.98 4.83 -14.93
CA ASP A 361 -31.31 5.44 -16.22
C ASP A 361 -30.10 6.11 -16.89
N LYS A 362 -28.98 6.27 -16.16
CA LYS A 362 -27.79 7.02 -16.62
C LYS A 362 -26.51 6.22 -16.43
N THR A 363 -25.56 6.40 -17.35
CA THR A 363 -24.19 5.89 -17.25
C THR A 363 -23.27 6.92 -16.58
N PHE A 364 -22.60 6.51 -15.51
CA PHE A 364 -21.66 7.30 -14.72
C PHE A 364 -20.24 6.84 -14.92
N ASN A 365 -19.26 7.73 -14.70
CA ASN A 365 -17.90 7.29 -14.36
C ASN A 365 -17.92 6.78 -12.91
N ARG A 366 -17.08 5.78 -12.58
CA ARG A 366 -16.99 5.26 -11.21
C ARG A 366 -16.81 6.37 -10.17
N ILE A 367 -15.89 7.31 -10.41
CA ILE A 367 -15.87 8.60 -9.70
C ILE A 367 -16.51 9.66 -10.60
N SER A 368 -17.56 10.32 -10.12
CA SER A 368 -18.29 11.38 -10.83
C SER A 368 -18.45 12.62 -9.95
N GLY A 369 -18.65 13.79 -10.56
CA GLY A 369 -19.06 15.00 -9.84
C GLY A 369 -20.57 15.02 -9.67
N HIS A 370 -21.11 15.77 -8.71
CA HIS A 370 -22.57 15.73 -8.47
C HIS A 370 -23.39 16.11 -9.71
N ARG A 371 -22.96 17.13 -10.46
CA ARG A 371 -23.54 17.56 -11.74
C ARG A 371 -23.60 16.51 -12.86
N ASP A 372 -22.90 15.38 -12.72
CA ASP A 372 -23.05 14.26 -13.66
C ASP A 372 -24.39 13.55 -13.41
N GLY A 373 -24.84 13.50 -12.16
CA GLY A 373 -26.14 12.96 -11.73
C GLY A 373 -27.30 13.89 -12.06
N VAL A 374 -27.21 15.15 -11.63
CA VAL A 374 -28.38 16.04 -11.49
C VAL A 374 -28.08 17.49 -11.91
N SER A 375 -29.06 18.39 -11.87
CA SER A 375 -28.95 19.73 -12.49
C SER A 375 -28.33 20.78 -11.54
N THR A 376 -27.03 20.64 -11.25
CA THR A 376 -26.32 21.38 -10.18
C THR A 376 -24.99 21.99 -10.65
N SER A 377 -24.51 23.06 -9.97
CA SER A 377 -23.14 23.56 -10.08
C SER A 377 -22.14 22.77 -9.21
N CYS A 378 -22.60 22.01 -8.21
CA CYS A 378 -21.78 21.10 -7.41
C CYS A 378 -20.96 20.12 -8.29
N PRO A 379 -19.66 19.90 -8.04
CA PRO A 379 -18.86 20.33 -6.88
C PRO A 379 -18.04 21.62 -7.12
N GLY A 380 -18.57 22.58 -7.89
CA GLY A 380 -17.80 23.74 -8.36
C GLY A 380 -16.87 23.39 -9.54
N GLN A 381 -16.65 24.35 -10.44
CA GLN A 381 -15.92 24.07 -11.70
C GLN A 381 -14.45 23.70 -11.47
N ALA A 382 -13.76 24.32 -10.50
CA ALA A 382 -12.34 24.07 -10.28
C ALA A 382 -12.08 22.66 -9.70
N LEU A 383 -12.99 22.14 -8.86
CA LEU A 383 -12.94 20.76 -8.36
C LEU A 383 -13.47 19.76 -9.39
N TYR A 384 -14.51 20.08 -10.16
CA TYR A 384 -14.98 19.24 -11.27
C TYR A 384 -13.86 18.99 -12.31
N ASN A 385 -13.07 20.02 -12.63
CA ASN A 385 -11.89 19.90 -13.51
C ASN A 385 -10.81 18.94 -12.98
N ARG A 386 -10.81 18.58 -11.68
CA ARG A 386 -9.88 17.61 -11.09
C ARG A 386 -10.34 16.16 -11.18
N LEU A 387 -11.60 15.88 -11.53
CA LEU A 387 -12.14 14.51 -11.58
C LEU A 387 -11.34 13.53 -12.46
N PRO A 388 -10.80 13.91 -13.64
CA PRO A 388 -9.92 13.03 -14.40
C PRO A 388 -8.64 12.66 -13.63
N THR A 389 -7.98 13.66 -13.00
CA THR A 389 -6.79 13.41 -12.18
C THR A 389 -7.08 12.60 -10.92
N ILE A 390 -8.24 12.81 -10.28
CA ILE A 390 -8.68 12.02 -9.13
C ILE A 390 -8.90 10.57 -9.56
N ARG A 391 -9.53 10.31 -10.72
CA ARG A 391 -9.68 8.94 -11.25
C ARG A 391 -8.33 8.25 -11.48
N SER A 392 -7.36 8.94 -12.07
CA SER A 392 -6.00 8.39 -12.24
C SER A 392 -5.26 8.19 -10.91
N ALA A 393 -5.38 9.12 -9.96
CA ALA A 393 -4.73 9.02 -8.65
C ALA A 393 -5.33 7.88 -7.81
N VAL A 394 -6.66 7.74 -7.78
CA VAL A 394 -7.36 6.64 -7.11
C VAL A 394 -7.04 5.30 -7.77
N ALA A 395 -6.99 5.23 -9.10
CA ALA A 395 -6.56 4.02 -9.82
C ALA A 395 -5.12 3.63 -9.45
N SER A 396 -4.22 4.60 -9.36
CA SER A 396 -2.85 4.37 -8.89
C SER A 396 -2.81 3.95 -7.42
N MET A 397 -3.58 4.56 -6.52
CA MET A 397 -3.63 4.16 -5.11
C MET A 397 -4.15 2.72 -4.95
N ILE A 398 -5.20 2.33 -5.66
CA ILE A 398 -5.69 0.94 -5.70
C ILE A 398 -4.62 0.02 -6.31
N GLY A 399 -3.99 0.39 -7.43
CA GLY A 399 -2.93 -0.41 -8.06
C GLY A 399 -1.61 -0.50 -7.27
N THR A 400 -1.35 0.40 -6.32
CA THR A 400 -0.22 0.29 -5.37
C THR A 400 -0.50 -0.65 -4.19
N LEU A 401 -1.72 -1.16 -4.05
CA LEU A 401 -2.01 -2.25 -3.13
C LEU A 401 -1.54 -3.57 -3.73
N LYS A 402 -0.37 -4.06 -3.30
CA LYS A 402 -0.04 -5.48 -3.46
C LYS A 402 -1.02 -6.34 -2.64
N ARG A 403 -2.00 -6.92 -3.34
CA ARG A 403 -2.68 -8.16 -2.96
C ARG A 403 -2.42 -9.21 -4.03
N SER A 404 -2.61 -10.48 -3.67
CA SER A 404 -1.97 -11.59 -4.38
C SER A 404 -2.54 -11.79 -5.79
N GLY A 405 -1.69 -11.56 -6.79
CA GLY A 405 -1.78 -12.33 -8.03
C GLY A 405 -1.62 -13.84 -7.72
N ILE A 406 -1.90 -14.69 -8.70
CA ILE A 406 -1.79 -16.14 -8.54
C ILE A 406 -0.30 -16.53 -8.44
N SER A 407 0.24 -16.50 -7.22
CA SER A 407 1.57 -17.03 -6.93
C SER A 407 1.44 -18.51 -6.62
N ARG A 408 1.94 -19.35 -7.53
CA ARG A 408 2.07 -20.79 -7.32
C ARG A 408 3.49 -21.20 -6.90
N SER A 409 4.34 -20.25 -6.50
CA SER A 409 5.68 -20.50 -5.91
C SER A 409 5.53 -21.17 -4.53
N LEU A 410 6.15 -22.33 -4.33
CA LEU A 410 6.27 -23.00 -3.03
C LEU A 410 7.42 -22.45 -2.18
N ASP A 411 8.43 -21.86 -2.81
CA ASP A 411 9.64 -21.36 -2.14
C ASP A 411 9.59 -19.86 -1.79
N SER A 412 8.44 -19.20 -2.01
CA SER A 412 8.21 -17.76 -1.86
C SER A 412 9.02 -16.85 -2.81
N GLY A 413 9.55 -17.42 -3.91
CA GLY A 413 10.07 -16.66 -5.05
C GLY A 413 8.99 -15.91 -5.84
N SER A 414 9.41 -15.11 -6.82
CA SER A 414 8.52 -14.33 -7.68
C SER A 414 7.97 -15.08 -8.88
N THR A 415 8.54 -16.24 -9.24
CA THR A 415 8.12 -17.04 -10.40
C THR A 415 7.34 -18.29 -9.97
N PRO A 416 6.37 -18.81 -10.75
CA PRO A 416 5.43 -19.83 -10.27
C PRO A 416 6.04 -21.24 -10.36
N ASP A 417 6.05 -22.02 -9.27
CA ASP A 417 6.53 -23.41 -9.34
C ASP A 417 5.60 -24.26 -10.22
N LEU A 418 6.19 -25.12 -11.05
CA LEU A 418 5.46 -26.10 -11.85
C LEU A 418 5.48 -27.46 -11.11
N PHE A 419 4.43 -28.25 -11.24
CA PHE A 419 4.37 -29.59 -10.67
C PHE A 419 4.25 -30.65 -11.75
N THR A 420 4.88 -31.81 -11.57
CA THR A 420 4.68 -32.97 -12.45
C THR A 420 4.46 -34.28 -11.71
N TYR A 421 3.72 -35.17 -12.38
CA TYR A 421 3.35 -36.49 -11.90
C TYR A 421 3.78 -37.55 -12.91
N PRO A 422 4.33 -38.70 -12.47
CA PRO A 422 4.53 -39.86 -13.33
C PRO A 422 3.23 -40.66 -13.48
N GLY A 423 2.64 -40.68 -14.68
CA GLY A 423 1.49 -41.55 -15.01
C GLY A 423 0.26 -40.82 -15.56
N THR A 424 -0.66 -41.57 -16.17
CA THR A 424 -1.81 -41.06 -16.94
C THR A 424 -3.09 -40.90 -16.10
N LEU A 425 -3.67 -39.70 -16.09
CA LEU A 425 -4.96 -39.42 -15.44
C LEU A 425 -6.17 -39.89 -16.28
N ASN A 426 -6.50 -41.19 -16.24
CA ASN A 426 -7.88 -41.66 -16.45
C ASN A 426 -8.14 -43.13 -16.05
N PRO A 427 -8.92 -43.40 -14.99
CA PRO A 427 -8.81 -42.82 -13.65
C PRO A 427 -7.91 -43.69 -12.76
N PRO A 428 -6.78 -43.17 -12.26
CA PRO A 428 -6.08 -43.79 -11.13
C PRO A 428 -5.86 -42.83 -9.95
N THR A 429 -5.75 -43.40 -8.76
CA THR A 429 -5.19 -42.76 -7.58
C THR A 429 -3.81 -42.16 -7.87
N VAL A 430 -3.53 -40.99 -7.30
CA VAL A 430 -2.17 -40.46 -7.22
C VAL A 430 -1.37 -41.33 -6.25
N SER A 431 -0.67 -42.31 -6.82
CA SER A 431 0.21 -43.25 -6.12
C SER A 431 1.67 -42.97 -6.50
N GLY A 432 2.18 -41.80 -6.14
CA GLY A 432 3.54 -41.39 -6.46
C GLY A 432 4.02 -40.14 -5.72
N GLN A 433 5.26 -39.75 -5.99
CA GLN A 433 5.74 -38.41 -5.65
C GLN A 433 5.17 -37.39 -6.62
N VAL A 434 4.84 -36.19 -6.15
CA VAL A 434 4.82 -35.02 -7.03
C VAL A 434 6.23 -34.46 -7.13
N GLN A 435 6.71 -34.18 -8.32
CA GLN A 435 7.98 -33.48 -8.52
C GLN A 435 7.69 -32.00 -8.70
N ARG A 436 8.22 -31.17 -7.78
CA ARG A 436 8.33 -29.73 -8.02
C ARG A 436 9.39 -29.52 -9.10
N LEU A 437 9.01 -28.87 -10.18
CA LEU A 437 9.89 -28.34 -11.21
C LEU A 437 9.79 -26.83 -11.14
N ALA A 438 10.80 -26.17 -10.60
CA ALA A 438 10.78 -24.71 -10.54
C ALA A 438 10.65 -24.12 -11.96
N SER A 439 9.82 -23.08 -12.11
CA SER A 439 10.06 -22.08 -13.16
C SER A 439 11.43 -21.44 -12.92
N ALA A 440 11.94 -20.68 -13.88
CA ALA A 440 13.29 -20.13 -13.82
C ALA A 440 13.45 -19.10 -12.67
N SER A 441 13.81 -19.59 -11.49
CA SER A 441 14.38 -18.88 -10.35
C SER A 441 15.49 -19.75 -9.73
N PRO A 442 16.60 -19.17 -9.24
CA PRO A 442 17.80 -19.92 -8.88
C PRO A 442 17.68 -20.76 -7.60
N GLN A 443 17.80 -22.08 -7.73
CA GLN A 443 17.74 -23.04 -6.61
C GLN A 443 18.70 -24.22 -6.76
N PRO A 444 19.78 -24.31 -5.96
CA PRO A 444 20.78 -23.25 -5.81
C PRO A 444 21.58 -23.10 -7.13
N VAL A 445 22.51 -22.13 -7.17
CA VAL A 445 23.49 -22.01 -8.27
C VAL A 445 24.17 -23.36 -8.54
N VAL A 446 24.40 -23.69 -9.82
CA VAL A 446 25.13 -24.90 -10.24
C VAL A 446 26.39 -25.07 -9.38
N ALA A 447 26.56 -26.25 -8.78
CA ALA A 447 27.51 -26.51 -7.70
C ALA A 447 28.91 -25.93 -7.99
N GLY A 448 29.20 -24.75 -7.42
CA GLY A 448 30.05 -23.72 -8.05
C GLY A 448 31.32 -24.20 -8.75
N ARG A 449 31.62 -23.59 -9.91
CA ARG A 449 32.79 -23.95 -10.75
C ARG A 449 34.04 -23.93 -9.89
N ALA A 450 34.67 -25.08 -9.67
CA ALA A 450 35.84 -25.19 -8.80
C ALA A 450 37.05 -24.52 -9.47
N ILE A 451 37.42 -23.33 -8.98
CA ILE A 451 38.49 -22.49 -9.53
C ILE A 451 39.87 -22.80 -8.90
N GLY A 452 39.91 -23.47 -7.75
CA GLY A 452 41.15 -23.92 -7.13
C GLY A 452 40.98 -24.97 -6.03
N LYS A 453 42.10 -25.52 -5.56
CA LYS A 453 42.17 -26.57 -4.52
C LYS A 453 43.21 -26.24 -3.45
N GLY A 454 43.03 -26.80 -2.25
CA GLY A 454 43.92 -26.60 -1.10
C GLY A 454 43.60 -25.35 -0.27
N TRP A 455 42.43 -24.73 -0.48
CA TRP A 455 42.05 -23.46 0.13
C TRP A 455 41.76 -23.53 1.63
N ASN A 456 41.80 -24.72 2.25
CA ASN A 456 41.74 -24.89 3.71
C ASN A 456 43.06 -24.54 4.40
N ALA A 457 44.16 -24.38 3.65
CA ALA A 457 45.45 -23.94 4.18
C ALA A 457 45.54 -22.41 4.41
N LEU A 458 44.48 -21.67 4.08
CA LEU A 458 44.39 -20.21 4.11
C LEU A 458 43.20 -19.78 4.97
N ASP A 459 43.18 -18.52 5.40
CA ASP A 459 42.02 -17.89 6.05
C ASP A 459 41.83 -16.43 5.56
N ASP A 460 40.74 -15.79 6.00
CA ASP A 460 40.34 -14.42 5.62
C ASP A 460 40.44 -14.13 4.11
N ILE A 461 39.79 -14.98 3.29
CA ILE A 461 39.73 -14.87 1.83
C ILE A 461 38.76 -13.74 1.42
N VAL A 462 39.23 -12.78 0.62
CA VAL A 462 38.42 -11.67 0.05
C VAL A 462 38.67 -11.50 -1.46
N LEU A 463 37.61 -11.13 -2.19
CA LEU A 463 37.64 -10.75 -3.61
C LEU A 463 37.78 -9.23 -3.74
N THR A 464 38.59 -8.74 -4.67
CA THR A 464 38.90 -7.32 -4.87
C THR A 464 38.77 -6.91 -6.35
N PRO A 465 38.47 -5.64 -6.71
CA PRO A 465 38.20 -5.23 -8.11
C PRO A 465 39.41 -5.18 -9.04
N ASP A 466 40.52 -4.60 -8.59
CA ASP A 466 41.84 -4.61 -9.25
C ASP A 466 42.88 -4.14 -8.22
N PHE A 467 43.71 -5.06 -7.73
CA PHE A 467 44.71 -4.80 -6.68
C PHE A 467 46.14 -4.83 -7.27
N THR A 468 46.32 -5.55 -8.38
CA THR A 468 47.57 -5.70 -9.13
C THR A 468 47.80 -4.65 -10.20
N GLY A 469 46.79 -3.85 -10.54
CA GLY A 469 46.84 -2.82 -11.59
C GLY A 469 46.78 -3.41 -13.01
N ASP A 470 46.23 -4.62 -13.17
CA ASP A 470 46.16 -5.37 -14.43
C ASP A 470 44.79 -5.26 -15.13
N GLY A 471 43.83 -4.59 -14.50
CA GLY A 471 42.48 -4.37 -15.00
C GLY A 471 41.51 -5.52 -14.71
N ARG A 472 41.75 -6.34 -13.68
CA ARG A 472 40.93 -7.51 -13.33
C ARG A 472 40.82 -7.72 -11.84
N ALA A 473 39.77 -8.44 -11.46
CA ALA A 473 39.56 -8.87 -10.09
C ALA A 473 40.69 -9.76 -9.55
N ASP A 474 41.12 -9.49 -8.32
CA ASP A 474 42.18 -10.22 -7.62
C ASP A 474 41.66 -10.81 -6.30
N VAL A 475 42.23 -11.94 -5.86
CA VAL A 475 41.88 -12.58 -4.58
C VAL A 475 43.02 -12.42 -3.58
N ILE A 476 42.70 -11.90 -2.40
CA ILE A 476 43.62 -11.79 -1.27
C ILE A 476 43.22 -12.81 -0.21
N ALA A 477 44.19 -13.56 0.31
CA ALA A 477 43.97 -14.51 1.40
C ALA A 477 45.18 -14.55 2.34
N ARG A 478 44.96 -14.74 3.65
CA ARG A 478 46.04 -14.92 4.61
C ARG A 478 46.51 -16.37 4.63
N ASP A 479 47.82 -16.55 4.78
CA ASP A 479 48.45 -17.83 5.10
C ASP A 479 48.86 -17.82 6.59
N PRO A 480 48.06 -18.45 7.47
CA PRO A 480 48.35 -18.44 8.90
C PRO A 480 49.58 -19.29 9.27
N ALA A 481 50.02 -20.21 8.41
CA ALA A 481 51.21 -21.04 8.64
C ALA A 481 52.50 -20.30 8.25
N ALA A 482 52.48 -19.54 7.15
CA ALA A 482 53.58 -18.67 6.75
C ALA A 482 53.54 -17.27 7.41
N ASN A 483 52.45 -16.95 8.13
CA ASN A 483 52.21 -15.66 8.81
C ASN A 483 52.23 -14.47 7.82
N ASN A 484 51.83 -14.69 6.58
CA ASN A 484 51.88 -13.72 5.49
C ASN A 484 50.53 -13.59 4.76
N VAL A 485 50.44 -12.68 3.80
CA VAL A 485 49.28 -12.57 2.90
C VAL A 485 49.70 -12.98 1.50
N ARG A 486 48.82 -13.71 0.81
CA ARG A 486 48.96 -14.12 -0.57
C ARG A 486 47.97 -13.36 -1.44
N VAL A 487 48.48 -12.76 -2.51
CA VAL A 487 47.69 -12.07 -3.53
C VAL A 487 47.71 -12.95 -4.77
N TYR A 488 46.53 -13.31 -5.25
CA TYR A 488 46.32 -14.17 -6.40
C TYR A 488 45.74 -13.32 -7.54
N ALA A 489 46.54 -13.05 -8.56
CA ALA A 489 46.13 -12.23 -9.69
C ALA A 489 44.96 -12.86 -10.46
N GLY A 490 44.06 -12.03 -11.00
CA GLY A 490 42.97 -12.46 -11.89
C GLY A 490 43.44 -12.88 -13.29
N ASN A 491 42.75 -13.85 -13.90
CA ASN A 491 42.88 -14.13 -15.33
C ASN A 491 41.72 -13.60 -16.20
N GLY A 492 40.68 -13.02 -15.58
CA GLY A 492 39.51 -12.46 -16.28
C GLY A 492 38.72 -13.49 -17.07
N ARG A 493 38.72 -14.74 -16.58
CA ARG A 493 38.02 -15.95 -17.12
C ARG A 493 37.60 -16.92 -16.00
N GLY A 494 37.58 -16.45 -14.76
CA GLY A 494 37.19 -17.22 -13.59
C GLY A 494 38.28 -18.16 -13.12
N GLY A 495 39.51 -17.66 -13.02
CA GLY A 495 40.66 -18.44 -12.56
C GLY A 495 41.87 -17.57 -12.26
N PHE A 496 42.90 -18.22 -11.71
CA PHE A 496 44.08 -17.53 -11.18
C PHE A 496 45.19 -17.35 -12.21
N GLY A 497 45.83 -16.18 -12.18
CA GLY A 497 47.13 -15.88 -12.76
C GLY A 497 48.27 -16.14 -11.78
N THR A 498 49.22 -15.23 -11.69
CA THR A 498 50.36 -15.34 -10.77
C THR A 498 49.94 -15.10 -9.31
N MET A 499 50.44 -15.93 -8.39
CA MET A 499 50.33 -15.70 -6.95
C MET A 499 51.63 -15.14 -6.41
N VAL A 500 51.54 -14.08 -5.60
CA VAL A 500 52.67 -13.48 -4.89
C VAL A 500 52.38 -13.49 -3.39
N ALA A 501 53.38 -13.85 -2.58
CA ALA A 501 53.27 -13.87 -1.12
C ALA A 501 54.06 -12.71 -0.52
N HIS A 502 53.45 -11.97 0.41
CA HIS A 502 53.93 -10.67 0.86
C HIS A 502 53.99 -10.53 2.39
N GLY A 503 55.10 -9.96 2.84
CA GLY A 503 55.30 -9.53 4.24
C GLY A 503 55.36 -10.67 5.25
N GLY A 504 55.17 -10.30 6.52
CA GLY A 504 55.11 -11.22 7.65
C GLY A 504 54.54 -10.52 8.88
N GLY A 505 53.78 -11.24 9.70
CA GLY A 505 53.12 -10.71 10.90
C GLY A 505 51.59 -10.65 10.82
N TRP A 506 50.97 -11.02 9.69
CA TRP A 506 49.52 -10.88 9.46
C TRP A 506 48.62 -11.71 10.40
N ASN A 507 49.20 -12.63 11.17
CA ASN A 507 48.50 -13.36 12.24
C ASN A 507 48.11 -12.47 13.44
N VAL A 508 48.45 -11.17 13.45
CA VAL A 508 47.90 -10.21 14.42
C VAL A 508 46.51 -9.67 14.04
N MET A 509 46.03 -9.95 12.82
CA MET A 509 44.69 -9.56 12.35
C MET A 509 43.62 -10.62 12.67
N THR A 510 42.35 -10.24 12.58
CA THR A 510 41.16 -11.10 12.79
C THR A 510 40.12 -10.99 11.67
N GLY A 511 40.49 -10.38 10.55
CA GLY A 511 39.64 -10.19 9.39
C GLY A 511 40.28 -9.22 8.40
N LEU A 512 40.19 -9.54 7.12
CA LEU A 512 40.53 -8.68 5.98
C LEU A 512 39.23 -8.22 5.32
N VAL A 513 39.22 -7.02 4.75
CA VAL A 513 38.09 -6.48 3.98
C VAL A 513 38.62 -5.76 2.75
N ALA A 514 38.17 -6.19 1.57
CA ALA A 514 38.37 -5.47 0.31
C ALA A 514 37.76 -4.07 0.43
N ALA A 515 38.55 -3.01 0.21
CA ALA A 515 38.07 -1.65 0.45
C ALA A 515 37.50 -0.96 -0.81
N GLY A 516 37.98 -1.35 -2.00
CA GLY A 516 37.93 -0.50 -3.19
C GLY A 516 38.98 0.61 -3.11
N ASP A 517 38.95 1.58 -4.03
CA ASP A 517 39.71 2.82 -3.85
C ASP A 517 39.08 3.64 -2.73
N ARG A 518 39.72 3.61 -1.56
CA ARG A 518 39.24 4.28 -0.34
C ARG A 518 39.99 5.58 -0.09
N THR A 519 41.22 5.70 -0.56
CA THR A 519 42.05 6.90 -0.45
C THR A 519 41.78 7.93 -1.55
N GLY A 520 41.15 7.53 -2.66
CA GLY A 520 40.85 8.38 -3.81
C GLY A 520 42.04 8.57 -4.76
N ASP A 521 42.99 7.63 -4.78
CA ASP A 521 44.21 7.70 -5.60
C ASP A 521 44.18 6.85 -6.88
N GLY A 522 43.07 6.14 -7.12
CA GLY A 522 42.82 5.29 -8.28
C GLY A 522 43.23 3.82 -8.10
N ARG A 523 43.43 3.34 -6.88
CA ARG A 523 43.96 1.99 -6.58
C ARG A 523 43.14 1.29 -5.52
N ALA A 524 42.98 -0.03 -5.60
CA ALA A 524 42.26 -0.76 -4.55
C ALA A 524 43.09 -0.82 -3.24
N ASP A 525 42.49 -0.36 -2.16
CA ASP A 525 43.03 -0.41 -0.81
C ASP A 525 42.59 -1.67 -0.05
N LEU A 526 43.29 -1.97 1.05
CA LEU A 526 42.96 -3.07 1.96
C LEU A 526 42.61 -2.54 3.36
N LEU A 527 41.55 -3.08 3.96
CA LEU A 527 41.24 -2.89 5.38
C LEU A 527 41.56 -4.16 6.17
N ALA A 528 42.07 -4.00 7.40
CA ALA A 528 42.31 -5.11 8.31
C ALA A 528 41.88 -4.78 9.75
N VAL A 529 41.19 -5.73 10.40
CA VAL A 529 40.85 -5.65 11.82
C VAL A 529 41.97 -6.31 12.64
N HIS A 530 42.57 -5.56 13.56
CA HIS A 530 43.63 -6.04 14.44
C HIS A 530 43.07 -6.68 15.73
N LYS A 531 43.80 -7.64 16.33
CA LYS A 531 43.38 -8.37 17.56
C LYS A 531 43.07 -7.51 18.79
N ASN A 532 43.49 -6.24 18.82
CA ASN A 532 43.09 -5.28 19.87
C ASN A 532 41.79 -4.50 19.55
N GLY A 533 41.10 -4.83 18.45
CA GLY A 533 39.89 -4.15 17.99
C GLY A 533 40.11 -2.85 17.21
N SER A 534 41.34 -2.55 16.78
CA SER A 534 41.60 -1.43 15.85
C SER A 534 41.27 -1.83 14.41
N LEU A 535 40.76 -0.90 13.61
CA LEU A 535 40.65 -1.03 12.15
C LEU A 535 41.77 -0.21 11.50
N LEU A 536 42.50 -0.84 10.58
CA LEU A 536 43.61 -0.23 9.86
C LEU A 536 43.33 -0.16 8.36
N LEU A 537 43.68 0.98 7.76
CA LEU A 537 43.74 1.19 6.31
C LEU A 537 45.16 1.00 5.81
N TYR A 538 45.31 0.11 4.84
CA TYR A 538 46.53 -0.19 4.12
C TYR A 538 46.36 0.32 2.69
N ALA A 539 46.95 1.48 2.38
CA ALA A 539 46.79 2.11 1.07
C ALA A 539 47.54 1.32 -0.01
N GLY A 540 46.90 1.10 -1.16
CA GLY A 540 47.39 0.25 -2.25
C GLY A 540 48.52 0.86 -3.08
N ASP A 541 49.47 0.04 -3.53
CA ASP A 541 50.54 0.48 -4.45
C ASP A 541 50.16 0.34 -5.94
N GLY A 542 49.03 -0.32 -6.23
CA GLY A 542 48.54 -0.61 -7.59
C GLY A 542 49.41 -1.65 -8.32
N ARG A 543 50.06 -2.54 -7.57
CA ARG A 543 50.97 -3.61 -8.05
C ARG A 543 50.86 -4.89 -7.21
N GLY A 544 49.74 -5.05 -6.49
CA GLY A 544 49.47 -6.18 -5.63
C GLY A 544 49.96 -6.01 -4.19
N TRP A 545 50.38 -4.81 -3.77
CA TRP A 545 50.81 -4.59 -2.40
C TRP A 545 50.36 -3.26 -1.78
N VAL A 546 50.78 -3.02 -0.54
CA VAL A 546 50.28 -1.95 0.33
C VAL A 546 51.39 -1.24 1.12
N SER A 547 51.08 -0.01 1.48
CA SER A 547 51.81 0.83 2.44
C SER A 547 51.74 0.31 3.89
N ALA A 548 52.35 1.03 4.83
CA ALA A 548 52.18 0.76 6.26
C ALA A 548 50.76 1.15 6.73
N GLY A 549 50.10 0.28 7.49
CA GLY A 549 48.71 0.45 7.91
C GLY A 549 48.50 1.61 8.89
N VAL A 550 47.51 2.47 8.60
CA VAL A 550 47.09 3.61 9.42
C VAL A 550 45.82 3.24 10.19
N VAL A 551 45.76 3.49 11.50
CA VAL A 551 44.55 3.24 12.30
C VAL A 551 43.47 4.26 11.95
N ILE A 552 42.35 3.80 11.38
CA ILE A 552 41.18 4.63 11.01
C ILE A 552 39.98 4.42 11.95
N GLY A 553 40.05 3.48 12.90
CA GLY A 553 38.96 3.25 13.84
C GLY A 553 39.30 2.29 14.97
N THR A 554 38.44 2.23 15.99
CA THR A 554 38.60 1.41 17.19
C THR A 554 37.27 0.80 17.65
N GLY A 555 37.32 -0.39 18.28
CA GLY A 555 36.14 -1.12 18.75
C GLY A 555 35.61 -2.17 17.76
N PHE A 556 36.29 -2.38 16.63
CA PHE A 556 35.88 -3.30 15.57
C PHE A 556 35.95 -4.79 15.97
N GLY A 557 36.64 -5.13 17.07
CA GLY A 557 36.52 -6.45 17.70
C GLY A 557 35.11 -6.77 18.24
N GLY A 558 34.23 -5.75 18.36
CA GLY A 558 32.80 -5.90 18.65
C GLY A 558 31.90 -6.06 17.41
N VAL A 559 32.48 -6.27 16.23
CA VAL A 559 31.78 -6.39 14.94
C VAL A 559 32.10 -7.76 14.34
N ARG A 560 31.09 -8.57 14.00
CA ARG A 560 31.26 -9.97 13.57
C ARG A 560 31.24 -10.21 12.06
N THR A 561 30.77 -9.23 11.31
CA THR A 561 30.84 -9.17 9.84
C THR A 561 31.09 -7.70 9.48
N LEU A 562 32.04 -7.44 8.58
CA LEU A 562 32.42 -6.11 8.13
C LEU A 562 32.72 -6.20 6.63
N THR A 563 32.22 -5.24 5.85
CA THR A 563 32.41 -5.20 4.39
C THR A 563 32.42 -3.74 3.92
N SER A 564 33.13 -3.45 2.82
CA SER A 564 33.07 -2.14 2.14
C SER A 564 31.94 -2.20 1.13
N ALA A 565 30.93 -1.34 1.28
CA ALA A 565 29.64 -1.48 0.60
C ALA A 565 29.40 -0.40 -0.47
N GLY A 566 30.46 0.06 -1.14
CA GLY A 566 30.37 1.23 -2.02
C GLY A 566 29.87 2.47 -1.27
N ASP A 567 29.33 3.44 -1.98
CA ASP A 567 28.73 4.64 -1.37
C ASP A 567 27.23 4.41 -1.11
N LEU A 568 26.87 4.10 0.15
CA LEU A 568 25.48 3.96 0.63
C LEU A 568 24.92 5.26 1.21
N THR A 569 25.64 6.38 1.16
CA THR A 569 25.14 7.69 1.61
C THR A 569 24.89 8.69 0.48
N GLY A 570 25.44 8.46 -0.70
CA GLY A 570 25.46 9.40 -1.82
C GLY A 570 26.45 10.55 -1.61
N ASP A 571 27.50 10.36 -0.80
CA ASP A 571 28.49 11.40 -0.50
C ASP A 571 29.78 11.33 -1.35
N GLY A 572 29.93 10.29 -2.17
CA GLY A 572 31.06 10.06 -3.05
C GLY A 572 32.20 9.23 -2.45
N HIS A 573 32.01 8.60 -1.28
CA HIS A 573 33.06 7.84 -0.60
C HIS A 573 32.60 6.42 -0.20
N PRO A 574 33.47 5.38 -0.28
CA PRO A 574 33.11 4.04 0.17
C PRO A 574 32.79 3.96 1.67
N ASP A 575 31.59 3.51 1.99
CA ASP A 575 31.09 3.24 3.33
C ASP A 575 31.49 1.84 3.81
N LEU A 576 31.57 1.69 5.14
CA LEU A 576 31.65 0.36 5.75
C LEU A 576 30.33 -0.03 6.38
N LEU A 577 29.96 -1.30 6.18
CA LEU A 577 28.75 -1.89 6.73
C LEU A 577 29.10 -3.12 7.57
N GLY A 578 28.47 -3.29 8.73
CA GLY A 578 28.75 -4.43 9.59
C GLY A 578 27.76 -4.67 10.71
N ILE A 579 27.77 -5.90 11.26
CA ILE A 579 26.85 -6.31 12.33
C ILE A 579 27.54 -6.24 13.69
N ARG A 580 27.02 -5.43 14.61
CA ARG A 580 27.53 -5.33 15.98
C ARG A 580 27.14 -6.57 16.80
N SER A 581 28.12 -7.23 17.40
CA SER A 581 27.96 -8.51 18.08
C SER A 581 27.10 -8.44 19.35
N SER A 582 27.02 -7.27 20.01
CA SER A 582 26.30 -7.08 21.27
C SER A 582 24.78 -6.99 21.14
N ASP A 583 24.27 -6.56 19.99
CA ASP A 583 22.85 -6.25 19.78
C ASP A 583 22.29 -6.73 18.43
N ASN A 584 23.15 -7.25 17.53
CA ASN A 584 22.81 -7.63 16.16
C ASN A 584 22.09 -6.51 15.37
N THR A 585 22.43 -5.26 15.64
CA THR A 585 22.12 -4.13 14.75
C THR A 585 23.09 -4.09 13.58
N LEU A 586 22.56 -3.69 12.42
CA LEU A 586 23.36 -3.34 11.26
C LEU A 586 23.82 -1.89 11.42
N VAL A 587 25.11 -1.65 11.24
CA VAL A 587 25.78 -0.38 11.48
C VAL A 587 26.47 0.05 10.19
N LEU A 588 26.26 1.30 9.81
CA LEU A 588 26.96 1.98 8.72
C LEU A 588 28.00 2.93 9.34
N TRP A 589 29.23 2.90 8.85
CA TRP A 589 30.24 3.92 9.10
C TRP A 589 30.49 4.66 7.78
N PRO A 590 30.06 5.92 7.64
CA PRO A 590 30.24 6.66 6.40
C PRO A 590 31.70 6.75 5.97
N GLY A 591 31.93 6.83 4.67
CA GLY A 591 33.22 7.19 4.08
C GLY A 591 33.67 8.61 4.47
N THR A 592 34.88 8.97 4.04
CA THR A 592 35.41 10.34 4.09
C THR A 592 36.46 10.53 3.01
N ALA A 593 36.63 11.75 2.49
CA ALA A 593 37.63 12.11 1.48
C ALA A 593 39.11 11.89 1.86
N SER A 594 39.40 11.36 3.06
CA SER A 594 40.75 10.98 3.50
C SER A 594 40.85 9.49 3.88
N GLY A 595 39.95 8.66 3.35
CA GLY A 595 39.88 7.21 3.60
C GLY A 595 39.48 6.78 5.02
N GLY A 596 39.23 7.73 5.92
CA GLY A 596 38.78 7.50 7.29
C GLY A 596 37.31 7.08 7.38
N LEU A 597 36.73 7.26 8.57
CA LEU A 597 35.33 6.95 8.87
C LEU A 597 34.61 8.13 9.50
N GLY A 598 33.38 8.36 9.04
CA GLY A 598 32.43 9.27 9.68
C GLY A 598 31.77 8.69 10.94
N THR A 599 30.85 9.45 11.52
CA THR A 599 30.09 9.03 12.71
C THR A 599 29.23 7.79 12.42
N ALA A 600 29.42 6.72 13.19
CA ALA A 600 28.67 5.48 13.03
C ALA A 600 27.14 5.66 13.20
N ARG A 601 26.37 5.15 12.23
CA ARG A 601 24.90 5.23 12.17
C ARG A 601 24.29 3.83 12.35
N ARG A 602 23.21 3.71 13.12
CA ARG A 602 22.39 2.49 13.10
C ARG A 602 21.60 2.46 11.80
N TRP A 603 21.89 1.49 10.94
CA TRP A 603 21.24 1.32 9.64
C TRP A 603 20.04 0.36 9.71
N GLY A 604 20.10 -0.65 10.57
CA GLY A 604 19.01 -1.63 10.69
C GLY A 604 19.01 -2.47 11.98
N SER A 605 17.99 -3.32 12.11
CA SER A 605 17.82 -4.29 13.20
C SER A 605 17.09 -5.55 12.70
N GLY A 606 17.25 -6.68 13.39
CA GLY A 606 16.77 -7.99 12.95
C GLY A 606 17.84 -8.89 12.33
N TRP A 607 19.11 -8.47 12.33
CA TRP A 607 20.22 -9.13 11.63
C TRP A 607 20.87 -10.28 12.44
N SER A 608 20.22 -10.76 13.50
CA SER A 608 20.68 -11.88 14.34
C SER A 608 20.73 -13.21 13.59
N ALA A 609 19.84 -13.39 12.61
CA ALA A 609 19.73 -14.59 11.79
C ALA A 609 20.92 -14.81 10.84
N LEU A 610 21.70 -13.77 10.51
CA LEU A 610 22.87 -13.92 9.63
C LEU A 610 24.09 -14.49 10.36
N ASP A 611 24.93 -15.23 9.65
CA ASP A 611 26.33 -15.50 10.03
C ASP A 611 27.35 -14.84 9.09
N SER A 612 27.06 -14.71 7.80
CA SER A 612 27.91 -14.00 6.82
C SER A 612 27.18 -12.82 6.16
N LEU A 613 27.94 -11.78 5.82
CA LEU A 613 27.50 -10.60 5.08
C LEU A 613 28.70 -10.02 4.30
N THR A 614 28.58 -9.93 2.98
CA THR A 614 29.56 -9.34 2.06
C THR A 614 28.81 -8.42 1.08
N ALA A 615 29.40 -7.29 0.71
CA ALA A 615 28.88 -6.47 -0.37
C ALA A 615 29.34 -7.00 -1.73
N GLY A 616 28.55 -6.72 -2.77
CA GLY A 616 28.97 -6.69 -4.17
C GLY A 616 28.90 -5.26 -4.72
N PRO A 617 29.68 -4.91 -5.77
CA PRO A 617 29.71 -3.57 -6.32
C PRO A 617 28.39 -3.20 -7.03
N ASP A 618 27.81 -4.12 -7.79
CA ASP A 618 26.46 -4.04 -8.39
C ASP A 618 26.08 -5.50 -8.76
N LEU A 619 25.01 -6.04 -8.17
CA LEU A 619 24.57 -7.43 -8.35
C LEU A 619 23.31 -7.57 -9.22
N ASP A 620 22.79 -6.49 -9.78
CA ASP A 620 21.60 -6.53 -10.63
C ASP A 620 21.59 -5.64 -11.87
N GLY A 621 22.67 -4.91 -12.11
CA GLY A 621 22.88 -4.05 -13.27
C GLY A 621 22.10 -2.74 -13.24
N ASP A 622 21.53 -2.31 -12.10
CA ASP A 622 20.83 -1.02 -12.02
C ASP A 622 21.76 0.21 -11.96
N GLY A 623 23.07 0.00 -11.73
CA GLY A 623 24.10 1.03 -11.72
C GLY A 623 24.26 1.73 -10.37
N HIS A 624 23.63 1.23 -9.30
CA HIS A 624 23.85 1.68 -7.93
C HIS A 624 24.80 0.72 -7.19
N GLN A 625 25.56 1.27 -6.23
CA GLN A 625 26.53 0.48 -5.47
C GLN A 625 26.00 0.06 -4.10
N GLY A 626 26.48 -1.08 -3.61
CA GLY A 626 26.33 -1.50 -2.21
C GLY A 626 25.29 -2.60 -1.94
N ASP A 627 24.98 -3.40 -2.96
CA ASP A 627 24.23 -4.64 -2.80
C ASP A 627 24.93 -5.61 -1.86
N LEU A 628 24.16 -6.44 -1.16
CA LEU A 628 24.69 -7.34 -0.12
C LEU A 628 24.27 -8.79 -0.33
N VAL A 629 25.26 -9.68 -0.39
CA VAL A 629 25.08 -11.13 -0.28
C VAL A 629 25.16 -11.52 1.21
N ALA A 630 24.16 -12.26 1.66
CA ALA A 630 23.94 -12.53 3.07
C ALA A 630 23.56 -13.99 3.31
N ARG A 631 24.30 -14.66 4.21
CA ARG A 631 23.98 -16.04 4.63
C ARG A 631 23.36 -16.07 6.01
N GLN A 632 22.21 -16.72 6.10
CA GLN A 632 21.52 -17.05 7.34
C GLN A 632 22.09 -18.33 7.99
N ARG A 633 21.98 -18.42 9.32
CA ARG A 633 22.44 -19.54 10.16
C ARG A 633 21.76 -20.89 9.89
N ASP A 634 20.66 -20.88 9.15
CA ASP A 634 19.97 -22.06 8.63
C ASP A 634 20.60 -22.59 7.32
N GLY A 635 21.61 -21.91 6.79
CA GLY A 635 22.24 -22.22 5.51
C GLY A 635 21.52 -21.65 4.29
N ALA A 636 20.60 -20.70 4.45
CA ALA A 636 19.98 -19.96 3.34
C ALA A 636 20.83 -18.76 2.89
N MET A 637 20.98 -18.57 1.58
CA MET A 637 21.67 -17.41 0.98
C MET A 637 20.66 -16.44 0.34
N ARG A 638 20.93 -15.13 0.42
CA ARG A 638 20.01 -14.05 0.00
C ARG A 638 20.75 -12.82 -0.51
N THR A 639 20.11 -12.06 -1.40
CA THR A 639 20.56 -10.69 -1.77
C THR A 639 19.65 -9.61 -1.17
N TYR A 640 20.28 -8.51 -0.76
CA TYR A 640 19.63 -7.22 -0.52
C TYR A 640 20.13 -6.25 -1.59
N TYR A 641 19.22 -5.61 -2.33
CA TYR A 641 19.57 -4.60 -3.33
C TYR A 641 19.50 -3.20 -2.72
N ALA A 642 20.48 -2.34 -3.01
CA ALA A 642 20.48 -0.93 -2.67
C ALA A 642 19.69 -0.13 -3.73
N ASP A 643 18.94 0.91 -3.32
CA ASP A 643 18.39 1.87 -4.28
C ASP A 643 19.31 3.11 -4.39
N ALA A 644 18.99 4.03 -5.31
CA ALA A 644 19.71 5.30 -5.52
C ALA A 644 19.88 6.19 -4.27
N ALA A 645 19.28 5.85 -3.13
CA ALA A 645 19.44 6.52 -1.84
C ALA A 645 20.09 5.61 -0.77
N GLY A 646 20.80 4.55 -1.19
CA GLY A 646 21.48 3.57 -0.34
C GLY A 646 20.54 2.65 0.44
N LYS A 647 19.23 2.66 0.15
CA LYS A 647 18.23 1.97 0.98
C LYS A 647 18.09 0.50 0.60
N LEU A 648 18.87 -0.32 1.30
CA LEU A 648 18.82 -1.78 1.26
C LEU A 648 17.39 -2.34 1.39
N SER A 649 16.99 -3.13 0.40
CA SER A 649 15.71 -3.83 0.36
C SER A 649 15.94 -5.32 0.10
N ARG A 650 15.31 -6.21 0.87
CA ARG A 650 15.43 -7.66 0.72
C ARG A 650 14.61 -8.12 -0.48
N TYR A 651 15.23 -8.78 -1.46
CA TYR A 651 14.52 -9.28 -2.64
C TYR A 651 14.70 -10.80 -2.82
N ASN A 652 15.94 -11.30 -2.80
CA ASN A 652 16.23 -12.62 -3.35
C ASN A 652 16.55 -13.71 -2.31
N PHE A 653 16.44 -14.96 -2.76
CA PHE A 653 16.73 -16.19 -2.04
C PHE A 653 17.36 -17.19 -3.01
N TRP A 654 18.57 -17.69 -2.71
CA TRP A 654 19.32 -18.60 -3.59
C TRP A 654 19.27 -20.06 -3.07
N GLY A 655 18.19 -20.40 -2.36
CA GLY A 655 18.04 -21.69 -1.71
C GLY A 655 18.79 -21.86 -0.38
N ALA A 656 18.68 -23.08 0.16
CA ALA A 656 19.34 -23.54 1.38
C ALA A 656 20.49 -24.53 1.06
N GLY A 657 21.31 -24.85 2.06
CA GLY A 657 22.47 -25.74 1.93
C GLY A 657 23.82 -25.02 1.86
N TRP A 658 23.83 -23.69 1.87
CA TRP A 658 25.04 -22.84 1.86
C TRP A 658 25.83 -22.88 3.19
N SER A 659 25.35 -23.66 4.17
CA SER A 659 26.06 -24.04 5.40
C SER A 659 27.22 -25.02 5.17
N ALA A 660 27.31 -25.64 3.99
CA ALA A 660 28.48 -26.42 3.56
C ALA A 660 29.69 -25.56 3.14
N LEU A 661 29.54 -24.23 3.13
CA LEU A 661 30.59 -23.25 2.83
C LEU A 661 31.02 -22.54 4.12
N ASP A 662 32.17 -21.87 4.15
CA ASP A 662 32.59 -21.07 5.32
C ASP A 662 32.94 -19.62 4.98
N HIS A 663 33.85 -19.37 4.03
CA HIS A 663 34.08 -18.04 3.46
C HIS A 663 33.23 -17.83 2.20
N VAL A 664 32.57 -16.67 2.12
CA VAL A 664 31.75 -16.22 0.99
C VAL A 664 32.04 -14.73 0.80
N THR A 665 32.47 -14.33 -0.39
CA THR A 665 32.79 -12.93 -0.73
C THR A 665 32.28 -12.62 -2.14
N SER A 666 31.64 -11.47 -2.29
CA SER A 666 31.52 -10.79 -3.58
C SER A 666 32.52 -9.63 -3.60
N GLY A 667 32.56 -8.86 -4.69
CA GLY A 667 33.42 -7.68 -4.78
C GLY A 667 33.78 -7.24 -6.21
N ALA A 668 33.66 -8.11 -7.21
CA ALA A 668 34.10 -7.82 -8.58
C ALA A 668 33.54 -8.81 -9.61
N ASP A 669 33.65 -8.46 -10.90
CA ASP A 669 33.57 -9.39 -12.04
C ASP A 669 34.87 -10.23 -12.09
N TRP A 670 34.75 -11.56 -11.91
CA TRP A 670 35.89 -12.47 -11.80
C TRP A 670 36.04 -13.38 -13.03
N ASP A 671 35.00 -13.57 -13.85
CA ASP A 671 35.09 -14.30 -15.14
C ASP A 671 34.97 -13.51 -16.44
N GLY A 672 34.81 -12.19 -16.34
CA GLY A 672 34.96 -11.21 -17.42
C GLY A 672 33.71 -11.05 -18.28
N ASP A 673 32.53 -11.35 -17.73
CA ASP A 673 31.26 -11.30 -18.45
C ASP A 673 30.53 -9.95 -18.33
N GLY A 674 30.97 -9.08 -17.41
CA GLY A 674 30.36 -7.78 -17.11
C GLY A 674 29.45 -7.76 -15.88
N HIS A 675 29.41 -8.83 -15.06
CA HIS A 675 28.56 -8.95 -13.88
C HIS A 675 29.36 -9.25 -12.61
N ALA A 676 28.88 -8.82 -11.44
CA ALA A 676 29.60 -9.06 -10.19
C ALA A 676 29.39 -10.50 -9.67
N ASP A 677 30.50 -11.16 -9.36
CA ASP A 677 30.55 -12.57 -9.00
C ASP A 677 30.53 -12.82 -7.50
N VAL A 678 30.29 -14.08 -7.12
CA VAL A 678 30.60 -14.60 -5.79
C VAL A 678 31.63 -15.72 -5.89
N ILE A 679 32.62 -15.68 -5.00
CA ILE A 679 33.48 -16.83 -4.71
C ILE A 679 33.24 -17.34 -3.27
N ALA A 680 33.25 -18.65 -3.10
CA ALA A 680 33.06 -19.28 -1.79
C ALA A 680 33.83 -20.59 -1.63
N ARG A 681 34.34 -20.84 -0.43
CA ARG A 681 35.11 -22.04 -0.09
C ARG A 681 34.19 -23.17 0.36
N VAL A 682 34.48 -24.39 -0.10
CA VAL A 682 33.93 -25.65 0.42
C VAL A 682 35.00 -26.34 1.28
N PRO A 683 34.89 -26.34 2.62
CA PRO A 683 35.88 -27.01 3.48
C PRO A 683 35.94 -28.52 3.27
N ALA A 684 34.84 -29.16 2.84
CA ALA A 684 34.72 -30.61 2.72
C ALA A 684 35.60 -31.23 1.61
N ASP A 685 35.90 -30.49 0.54
CA ASP A 685 36.78 -30.92 -0.56
C ASP A 685 38.00 -30.00 -0.76
N SER A 686 38.12 -28.96 0.07
CA SER A 686 39.13 -27.90 0.00
C SER A 686 39.16 -27.12 -1.32
N THR A 687 38.02 -27.01 -2.00
CA THR A 687 37.87 -26.17 -3.19
C THR A 687 37.48 -24.73 -2.84
N LEU A 688 37.98 -23.80 -3.63
CA LEU A 688 37.36 -22.48 -3.81
C LEU A 688 36.56 -22.54 -5.10
N ARG A 689 35.32 -22.03 -5.07
CA ARG A 689 34.33 -22.17 -6.13
C ARG A 689 33.80 -20.81 -6.55
N LEU A 690 33.58 -20.65 -7.85
CA LEU A 690 32.94 -19.50 -8.47
C LEU A 690 31.45 -19.75 -8.68
N TYR A 691 30.69 -18.68 -8.48
CA TYR A 691 29.25 -18.56 -8.64
C TYR A 691 29.03 -17.31 -9.50
N SER A 692 28.97 -17.50 -10.82
CA SER A 692 28.95 -16.39 -11.77
C SER A 692 27.65 -15.58 -11.69
N GLY A 693 27.76 -14.26 -11.76
CA GLY A 693 26.63 -13.33 -11.78
C GLY A 693 25.83 -13.37 -13.09
N THR A 694 24.75 -12.58 -13.17
CA THR A 694 23.89 -12.46 -14.38
C THR A 694 23.45 -11.04 -14.70
N GLY A 695 23.69 -10.08 -13.79
CA GLY A 695 23.16 -8.71 -13.90
C GLY A 695 21.63 -8.65 -14.01
N ARG A 696 20.89 -9.61 -13.41
CA ARG A 696 19.43 -9.74 -13.59
C ARG A 696 18.63 -10.05 -12.33
N ARG A 697 19.23 -9.88 -11.14
CA ARG A 697 18.68 -10.38 -9.87
C ARG A 697 18.53 -11.92 -9.85
N ASP A 698 19.46 -12.65 -10.46
CA ASP A 698 19.58 -14.11 -10.33
C ASP A 698 21.05 -14.57 -10.45
N PHE A 699 21.28 -15.89 -10.48
CA PHE A 699 22.59 -16.56 -10.60
C PHE A 699 22.42 -17.84 -11.42
N ASP A 700 23.50 -18.35 -12.03
CA ASP A 700 23.41 -19.31 -13.13
C ASP A 700 22.70 -20.66 -12.78
N THR A 701 21.54 -20.84 -13.41
CA THR A 701 20.42 -21.77 -13.13
C THR A 701 20.55 -23.26 -13.48
N ALA A 702 20.18 -24.18 -12.58
CA ALA A 702 19.69 -25.52 -12.92
C ALA A 702 18.46 -25.91 -12.06
N PRO A 703 17.33 -26.40 -12.63
CA PRO A 703 16.14 -26.75 -11.84
C PRO A 703 16.36 -27.97 -10.93
N VAL A 704 16.17 -27.82 -9.62
CA VAL A 704 16.22 -28.93 -8.64
C VAL A 704 14.84 -29.53 -8.40
N ALA A 705 14.69 -30.81 -8.74
CA ALA A 705 13.49 -31.59 -8.48
C ALA A 705 13.36 -31.98 -7.00
N ALA A 706 12.31 -31.50 -6.33
CA ALA A 706 11.95 -31.91 -4.97
C ALA A 706 10.70 -32.79 -4.98
N GLY A 707 10.75 -33.95 -4.31
CA GLY A 707 9.70 -34.96 -4.31
C GLY A 707 8.75 -34.86 -3.10
N VAL A 708 7.47 -34.65 -3.34
CA VAL A 708 6.41 -34.49 -2.31
C VAL A 708 5.52 -35.73 -2.24
N GLN A 709 5.14 -36.19 -1.05
CA GLN A 709 4.26 -37.35 -0.88
C GLN A 709 2.79 -36.95 -0.70
N VAL A 710 1.92 -37.36 -1.62
CA VAL A 710 0.48 -37.06 -1.63
C VAL A 710 -0.39 -38.32 -1.87
N GLY A 711 0.11 -39.48 -1.43
CA GLY A 711 -0.48 -40.79 -1.73
C GLY A 711 -1.93 -40.93 -1.29
N GLY A 712 -2.79 -41.45 -2.18
CA GLY A 712 -4.21 -41.71 -1.91
C GLY A 712 -5.17 -40.58 -2.30
N MET A 713 -4.64 -39.48 -2.86
CA MET A 713 -5.45 -38.41 -3.45
C MET A 713 -5.83 -38.73 -4.90
N ASP A 714 -6.90 -38.12 -5.43
CA ASP A 714 -7.22 -38.10 -6.86
C ASP A 714 -7.03 -36.71 -7.50
N LEU A 715 -6.97 -35.66 -6.67
CA LEU A 715 -6.70 -34.28 -7.07
C LEU A 715 -5.80 -33.61 -6.03
N VAL A 716 -4.86 -32.78 -6.53
CA VAL A 716 -4.10 -31.80 -5.74
C VAL A 716 -4.04 -30.51 -6.57
N ARG A 717 -4.13 -29.33 -5.94
CA ARG A 717 -3.92 -28.02 -6.58
C ARG A 717 -3.21 -27.05 -5.66
N VAL A 718 -2.28 -26.30 -6.23
CA VAL A 718 -1.58 -25.17 -5.61
C VAL A 718 -2.53 -23.98 -5.54
N VAL A 719 -2.72 -23.37 -4.37
CA VAL A 719 -3.71 -22.29 -4.18
C VAL A 719 -3.12 -20.94 -3.82
N GLY A 720 -1.90 -20.92 -3.27
CA GLY A 720 -1.28 -19.73 -2.68
C GLY A 720 -1.28 -19.80 -1.14
N ASP A 721 -0.87 -18.73 -0.49
CA ASP A 721 -0.82 -18.59 0.98
C ASP A 721 -2.25 -18.53 1.57
N LEU A 722 -2.79 -19.68 2.02
CA LEU A 722 -4.11 -19.75 2.65
C LEU A 722 -4.05 -19.27 4.09
N ASP A 723 -3.08 -19.73 4.89
CA ASP A 723 -3.09 -19.48 6.34
C ASP A 723 -2.32 -18.23 6.80
N GLY A 724 -1.44 -17.68 5.96
CA GLY A 724 -0.71 -16.45 6.21
C GLY A 724 0.71 -16.61 6.75
N ASP A 725 1.29 -17.82 6.74
CA ASP A 725 2.69 -18.02 7.15
C ASP A 725 3.73 -17.54 6.12
N GLY A 726 3.27 -17.10 4.95
CA GLY A 726 4.10 -16.55 3.87
C GLY A 726 4.63 -17.61 2.90
N ARG A 727 4.07 -18.82 2.92
CA ARG A 727 4.34 -19.91 1.96
C ARG A 727 3.07 -20.28 1.22
N THR A 728 3.22 -20.99 0.12
CA THR A 728 2.09 -21.46 -0.67
C THR A 728 1.57 -22.81 -0.20
N ASP A 729 0.27 -22.88 0.01
CA ASP A 729 -0.48 -24.07 0.38
C ASP A 729 -1.08 -24.77 -0.85
N ALA A 730 -1.59 -25.98 -0.62
CA ALA A 730 -2.37 -26.74 -1.59
C ALA A 730 -3.72 -27.19 -1.01
N ILE A 731 -4.67 -27.47 -1.89
CA ILE A 731 -5.81 -28.34 -1.61
C ILE A 731 -5.59 -29.72 -2.21
N ALA A 732 -6.20 -30.74 -1.61
CA ALA A 732 -6.23 -32.09 -2.17
C ALA A 732 -7.57 -32.79 -1.91
N ARG A 733 -7.96 -33.72 -2.79
CA ARG A 733 -9.17 -34.56 -2.63
C ARG A 733 -8.79 -36.03 -2.49
N GLY A 734 -9.35 -36.71 -1.49
CA GLY A 734 -9.10 -38.12 -1.20
C GLY A 734 -9.84 -39.06 -2.14
N ALA A 735 -9.12 -39.88 -2.90
CA ALA A 735 -9.69 -40.72 -3.96
C ALA A 735 -10.74 -41.73 -3.45
N GLY A 736 -10.51 -42.28 -2.24
CA GLY A 736 -11.39 -43.30 -1.66
C GLY A 736 -12.56 -42.76 -0.82
N ASN A 737 -12.65 -41.44 -0.60
CA ASN A 737 -13.66 -40.86 0.29
C ASN A 737 -14.31 -39.55 -0.20
N GLY A 738 -13.77 -38.91 -1.24
CA GLY A 738 -14.30 -37.65 -1.77
C GLY A 738 -14.22 -36.47 -0.80
N ASN A 739 -13.42 -36.54 0.26
CA ASN A 739 -13.17 -35.42 1.15
C ASN A 739 -12.13 -34.47 0.55
N LEU A 740 -12.29 -33.17 0.80
CA LEU A 740 -11.31 -32.14 0.48
C LEU A 740 -10.50 -31.80 1.74
N TYR A 741 -9.20 -31.59 1.56
CA TYR A 741 -8.20 -31.28 2.59
C TYR A 741 -7.39 -30.05 2.18
N ALA A 742 -6.98 -29.23 3.14
CA ALA A 742 -5.91 -28.25 2.96
C ALA A 742 -4.56 -28.88 3.39
N LEU A 743 -3.49 -28.56 2.67
CA LEU A 743 -2.14 -29.05 2.88
C LEU A 743 -1.18 -27.86 3.04
N ARG A 744 -0.64 -27.65 4.25
CA ARG A 744 0.24 -26.50 4.55
C ARG A 744 1.59 -26.57 3.84
N GLY A 745 2.09 -25.46 3.30
CA GLY A 745 3.44 -25.31 2.75
C GLY A 745 4.57 -25.46 3.78
N LEU A 746 5.61 -26.22 3.43
CA LEU A 746 6.77 -26.48 4.29
C LEU A 746 8.01 -25.68 3.88
N SER A 747 8.80 -25.26 4.86
CA SER A 747 10.02 -24.45 4.66
C SER A 747 11.16 -25.14 3.89
N GLY A 748 11.08 -26.46 3.70
CA GLY A 748 11.97 -27.23 2.82
C GLY A 748 11.41 -27.47 1.41
N GLY A 749 10.27 -26.86 1.07
CA GLY A 749 9.47 -27.21 -0.11
C GLY A 749 8.51 -28.37 0.16
N GLY A 750 7.45 -28.45 -0.63
CA GLY A 750 6.38 -29.45 -0.47
C GLY A 750 5.40 -29.14 0.65
N PHE A 751 4.53 -30.11 0.95
CA PHE A 751 3.37 -29.91 1.83
C PHE A 751 3.36 -30.84 3.04
N ALA A 752 2.68 -30.41 4.11
CA ALA A 752 2.34 -31.23 5.25
C ALA A 752 1.40 -32.39 4.88
N ALA A 753 1.38 -33.43 5.72
CA ALA A 753 0.39 -34.51 5.60
C ALA A 753 -1.04 -33.96 5.80
N PRO A 754 -2.07 -34.55 5.16
CA PRO A 754 -3.46 -34.09 5.28
C PRO A 754 -3.96 -34.14 6.72
N GLY A 755 -4.52 -33.03 7.20
CA GLY A 755 -5.20 -32.95 8.50
C GLY A 755 -6.67 -33.38 8.42
N ASP A 756 -7.51 -32.76 9.25
CA ASP A 756 -8.97 -32.92 9.15
C ASP A 756 -9.51 -32.42 7.79
N PRO A 757 -10.58 -33.03 7.26
CA PRO A 757 -11.15 -32.65 5.98
C PRO A 757 -11.93 -31.33 6.07
N ILE A 758 -11.48 -30.33 5.32
CA ILE A 758 -12.12 -29.01 5.20
C ILE A 758 -13.46 -29.08 4.46
N GLY A 759 -13.71 -30.16 3.71
CA GLY A 759 -14.97 -30.44 3.02
C GLY A 759 -15.23 -31.93 2.86
N LYS A 760 -16.50 -32.32 2.77
CA LYS A 760 -16.96 -33.71 2.56
C LYS A 760 -17.94 -33.74 1.38
N GLY A 761 -17.95 -34.83 0.61
CA GLY A 761 -18.85 -34.95 -0.56
C GLY A 761 -18.34 -34.30 -1.85
N TRP A 762 -17.06 -33.94 -1.92
CA TRP A 762 -16.45 -33.23 -3.06
C TRP A 762 -16.18 -34.10 -4.29
N GLN A 763 -16.55 -35.40 -4.27
CA GLN A 763 -16.56 -36.26 -5.46
C GLN A 763 -17.63 -35.87 -6.50
N ILE A 764 -18.55 -34.94 -6.19
CA ILE A 764 -19.53 -34.42 -7.15
C ILE A 764 -18.93 -33.44 -8.18
N PHE A 765 -17.71 -32.95 -7.93
CA PHE A 765 -17.03 -31.98 -8.79
C PHE A 765 -16.09 -32.70 -9.78
N ASP A 766 -16.23 -32.40 -11.07
CA ASP A 766 -15.35 -32.92 -12.13
C ASP A 766 -14.13 -32.02 -12.37
N LEU A 767 -14.17 -30.80 -11.84
CA LEU A 767 -13.09 -29.83 -11.82
C LEU A 767 -13.08 -29.13 -10.46
N ILE A 768 -11.91 -29.01 -9.85
CA ILE A 768 -11.63 -28.17 -8.66
C ILE A 768 -10.30 -27.50 -8.93
N GLU A 769 -10.27 -26.16 -8.93
CA GLU A 769 -9.10 -25.37 -9.35
C GLU A 769 -8.91 -24.17 -8.42
N ALA A 770 -7.66 -23.74 -8.29
CA ALA A 770 -7.32 -22.52 -7.59
C ALA A 770 -7.84 -21.29 -8.35
N ALA A 771 -8.44 -20.36 -7.62
CA ALA A 771 -9.06 -19.17 -8.17
C ALA A 771 -8.24 -17.89 -7.95
N GLY A 772 -7.28 -17.90 -7.01
CA GLY A 772 -6.66 -16.69 -6.51
C GLY A 772 -7.64 -15.87 -5.66
N ASP A 773 -7.30 -14.62 -5.34
CA ASP A 773 -8.17 -13.71 -4.57
C ASP A 773 -9.25 -13.10 -5.49
N LEU A 774 -10.34 -13.85 -5.71
CA LEU A 774 -11.43 -13.51 -6.63
C LEU A 774 -12.55 -12.72 -5.90
N SER A 775 -12.54 -12.78 -4.57
CA SER A 775 -13.37 -11.99 -3.65
C SER A 775 -12.72 -10.68 -3.17
N ASN A 776 -11.42 -10.50 -3.41
CA ASN A 776 -10.58 -9.36 -2.99
C ASN A 776 -10.48 -9.20 -1.45
N ASP A 777 -10.69 -10.28 -0.69
CA ASP A 777 -10.66 -10.24 0.78
C ASP A 777 -9.24 -10.40 1.34
N GLY A 778 -8.31 -10.97 0.57
CA GLY A 778 -6.92 -11.25 0.94
C GLY A 778 -6.64 -12.72 1.25
N VAL A 779 -7.53 -13.65 0.91
CA VAL A 779 -7.33 -15.11 0.99
C VAL A 779 -7.51 -15.73 -0.42
N PRO A 780 -6.74 -16.75 -0.81
CA PRO A 780 -6.99 -17.47 -2.06
C PRO A 780 -8.31 -18.27 -2.05
N ASP A 781 -9.13 -18.04 -3.07
CA ASP A 781 -10.41 -18.70 -3.30
C ASP A 781 -10.27 -19.98 -4.17
N LEU A 782 -11.34 -20.77 -4.24
CA LEU A 782 -11.48 -21.92 -5.13
C LEU A 782 -12.62 -21.75 -6.13
N ILE A 783 -12.47 -22.33 -7.32
CA ILE A 783 -13.59 -22.60 -8.23
C ILE A 783 -13.75 -24.11 -8.42
N ALA A 784 -15.00 -24.58 -8.46
CA ALA A 784 -15.31 -25.99 -8.68
C ALA A 784 -16.53 -26.15 -9.59
N ARG A 785 -16.50 -27.15 -10.48
CA ARG A 785 -17.57 -27.45 -11.44
C ARG A 785 -18.13 -28.85 -11.21
N THR A 786 -19.44 -29.00 -11.25
CA THR A 786 -20.11 -30.31 -11.24
C THR A 786 -20.12 -30.94 -12.63
N THR A 787 -20.30 -32.26 -12.73
CA THR A 787 -20.52 -32.95 -14.01
C THR A 787 -21.73 -32.42 -14.80
N GLY A 788 -22.71 -31.83 -14.13
CA GLY A 788 -23.85 -31.13 -14.74
C GLY A 788 -23.55 -29.74 -15.29
N GLY A 789 -22.32 -29.24 -15.12
CA GLY A 789 -21.89 -27.93 -15.62
C GLY A 789 -22.31 -26.73 -14.77
N GLU A 790 -22.68 -26.95 -13.51
CA GLU A 790 -22.77 -25.87 -12.52
C GLU A 790 -21.35 -25.50 -12.07
N LEU A 791 -20.95 -24.24 -12.27
CA LEU A 791 -19.70 -23.68 -11.75
C LEU A 791 -19.99 -22.88 -10.48
N ARG A 792 -19.22 -23.13 -9.43
CA ARG A 792 -19.25 -22.42 -8.15
C ARG A 792 -17.89 -21.84 -7.80
N MET A 793 -17.93 -20.77 -7.01
CA MET A 793 -16.80 -20.21 -6.30
C MET A 793 -16.99 -20.43 -4.79
N TYR A 794 -15.90 -20.72 -4.09
CA TYR A 794 -15.84 -20.91 -2.66
C TYR A 794 -14.76 -20.02 -2.07
N THR A 795 -15.12 -19.18 -1.10
CA THR A 795 -14.15 -18.34 -0.40
C THR A 795 -13.58 -19.04 0.81
N MET A 796 -12.32 -18.73 1.11
CA MET A 796 -11.54 -19.37 2.17
C MET A 796 -11.26 -18.38 3.31
N THR A 797 -10.88 -18.89 4.47
CA THR A 797 -10.38 -18.10 5.60
C THR A 797 -8.89 -18.37 5.84
N ARG A 798 -8.22 -17.47 6.57
CA ARG A 798 -6.87 -17.70 7.13
C ARG A 798 -6.76 -18.85 8.15
N SER A 799 -7.82 -19.64 8.35
CA SER A 799 -7.80 -20.92 9.05
C SER A 799 -7.93 -22.14 8.12
N ALA A 800 -7.75 -21.92 6.81
CA ALA A 800 -7.93 -22.89 5.73
C ALA A 800 -9.32 -23.56 5.71
N THR A 801 -10.36 -22.84 6.12
CA THR A 801 -11.76 -23.29 6.11
C THR A 801 -12.63 -22.39 5.22
N PHE A 802 -13.77 -22.90 4.75
CA PHE A 802 -14.70 -22.12 3.91
C PHE A 802 -15.39 -20.98 4.67
N ALA A 803 -15.46 -19.80 4.05
CA ALA A 803 -16.23 -18.66 4.54
C ALA A 803 -17.65 -18.63 3.93
N TRP A 804 -17.75 -18.63 2.60
CA TRP A 804 -19.03 -18.69 1.86
C TRP A 804 -18.85 -19.31 0.46
N GLN A 805 -19.95 -19.46 -0.29
CA GLN A 805 -19.92 -19.94 -1.69
C GLN A 805 -20.96 -19.21 -2.55
N ILE A 806 -20.72 -19.14 -3.86
CA ILE A 806 -21.65 -18.57 -4.85
C ILE A 806 -21.67 -19.41 -6.13
N GLN A 807 -22.82 -19.47 -6.80
CA GLN A 807 -22.94 -20.08 -8.13
C GLN A 807 -22.53 -19.07 -9.21
N LEU A 808 -21.42 -19.32 -9.91
CA LEU A 808 -20.93 -18.47 -11.01
C LEU A 808 -21.73 -18.68 -12.30
N GLY A 809 -22.31 -19.87 -12.50
CA GLY A 809 -23.23 -20.11 -13.62
C GLY A 809 -23.52 -21.59 -13.89
N LEU A 810 -24.33 -21.82 -14.94
CA LEU A 810 -24.68 -23.14 -15.46
C LEU A 810 -24.16 -23.29 -16.91
N GLY A 811 -24.10 -24.51 -17.44
CA GLY A 811 -23.67 -24.76 -18.82
C GLY A 811 -22.16 -24.94 -19.01
N TRP A 812 -21.37 -24.94 -17.94
CA TRP A 812 -19.90 -25.02 -17.98
C TRP A 812 -19.36 -26.39 -18.38
N GLN A 813 -20.21 -27.40 -18.60
CA GLN A 813 -19.85 -28.70 -19.18
C GLN A 813 -19.46 -28.61 -20.67
N VAL A 814 -19.53 -27.44 -21.30
CA VAL A 814 -18.94 -27.19 -22.64
C VAL A 814 -17.45 -26.82 -22.61
N MET A 815 -16.86 -26.60 -21.43
CA MET A 815 -15.44 -26.24 -21.28
C MET A 815 -14.58 -27.46 -20.91
N SER A 816 -13.47 -27.67 -21.60
CA SER A 816 -12.51 -28.74 -21.32
C SER A 816 -11.69 -28.45 -20.06
N SER A 817 -11.34 -27.19 -19.88
CA SER A 817 -10.56 -26.63 -18.78
C SER A 817 -11.13 -25.27 -18.41
N VAL A 818 -11.10 -24.94 -17.11
CA VAL A 818 -11.44 -23.64 -16.51
C VAL A 818 -10.39 -23.41 -15.43
N THR A 819 -9.81 -22.22 -15.33
CA THR A 819 -8.74 -21.90 -14.38
C THR A 819 -8.74 -20.39 -14.13
N ALA A 820 -8.31 -19.91 -12.98
CA ALA A 820 -8.07 -18.47 -12.83
C ALA A 820 -6.67 -18.09 -13.32
N ALA A 821 -6.53 -16.86 -13.81
CA ALA A 821 -5.29 -16.30 -14.35
C ALA A 821 -4.86 -14.99 -13.67
N GLY A 822 -5.46 -14.64 -12.52
CA GLY A 822 -5.23 -13.34 -11.87
C GLY A 822 -5.75 -12.17 -12.71
N ALA A 823 -5.29 -10.96 -12.44
CA ALA A 823 -5.66 -9.79 -13.23
C ALA A 823 -4.91 -9.76 -14.56
N VAL A 824 -5.45 -10.39 -15.61
CA VAL A 824 -4.82 -10.46 -16.94
C VAL A 824 -4.83 -9.08 -17.61
N ASN A 825 -5.87 -8.30 -17.33
CA ASN A 825 -6.14 -7.02 -17.98
C ASN A 825 -5.64 -5.77 -17.20
N GLY A 826 -5.15 -5.95 -15.96
CA GLY A 826 -4.66 -4.86 -15.10
C GLY A 826 -5.71 -4.13 -14.26
N ASP A 827 -6.97 -4.58 -14.18
CA ASP A 827 -8.02 -4.01 -13.33
C ASP A 827 -8.00 -4.47 -11.85
N PHE A 828 -7.05 -5.34 -11.49
CA PHE A 828 -6.81 -5.91 -10.16
C PHE A 828 -7.89 -6.86 -9.63
N ASN A 829 -8.82 -7.34 -10.47
CA ASN A 829 -9.72 -8.45 -10.14
C ASN A 829 -9.14 -9.79 -10.63
N GLY A 830 -9.51 -10.91 -10.00
CA GLY A 830 -9.16 -12.24 -10.51
C GLY A 830 -9.97 -12.60 -11.77
N ASP A 831 -9.33 -12.67 -12.93
CA ASP A 831 -9.94 -13.14 -14.18
C ASP A 831 -9.93 -14.68 -14.26
N VAL A 832 -10.96 -15.25 -14.89
CA VAL A 832 -11.08 -16.70 -15.18
C VAL A 832 -10.90 -16.96 -16.67
N VAL A 833 -10.07 -17.94 -17.00
CA VAL A 833 -9.81 -18.41 -18.36
C VAL A 833 -10.40 -19.81 -18.55
N ALA A 834 -11.06 -20.06 -19.68
CA ALA A 834 -11.62 -21.36 -20.02
C ALA A 834 -11.32 -21.77 -21.47
N LEU A 835 -11.10 -23.06 -21.70
CA LEU A 835 -10.88 -23.66 -23.02
C LEU A 835 -12.15 -24.37 -23.50
N ARG A 836 -12.77 -23.90 -24.58
CA ARG A 836 -14.05 -24.42 -25.08
C ARG A 836 -13.90 -25.68 -25.95
N ARG A 837 -14.70 -26.73 -25.65
CA ARG A 837 -14.59 -28.06 -26.29
C ARG A 837 -14.91 -28.10 -27.79
N SER A 838 -15.73 -27.18 -28.30
CA SER A 838 -16.24 -27.20 -29.68
C SER A 838 -15.21 -26.76 -30.73
N ASP A 839 -14.30 -25.87 -30.36
CA ASP A 839 -13.51 -25.06 -31.29
C ASP A 839 -12.16 -24.61 -30.74
N GLY A 840 -11.79 -25.04 -29.51
CA GLY A 840 -10.53 -24.65 -28.88
C GLY A 840 -10.40 -23.16 -28.61
N ALA A 841 -11.51 -22.42 -28.50
CA ALA A 841 -11.46 -21.02 -28.10
C ALA A 841 -11.02 -20.90 -26.63
N VAL A 842 -9.97 -20.11 -26.39
CA VAL A 842 -9.59 -19.63 -25.06
C VAL A 842 -10.42 -18.39 -24.77
N LEU A 843 -11.30 -18.52 -23.79
CA LEU A 843 -12.25 -17.49 -23.35
C LEU A 843 -11.74 -16.85 -22.06
N LEU A 844 -11.73 -15.52 -22.00
CA LEU A 844 -11.44 -14.74 -20.80
C LEU A 844 -12.76 -14.18 -20.24
N TYR A 845 -13.09 -14.61 -19.03
CA TYR A 845 -14.20 -14.13 -18.20
C TYR A 845 -13.61 -13.17 -17.16
N ARG A 846 -13.95 -11.89 -17.25
CA ARG A 846 -13.32 -10.90 -16.36
C ARG A 846 -13.91 -10.94 -14.96
N GLY A 847 -13.07 -10.85 -13.94
CA GLY A 847 -13.53 -10.65 -12.57
C GLY A 847 -14.21 -9.29 -12.42
N SER A 848 -15.26 -9.20 -11.60
CA SER A 848 -15.94 -7.92 -11.33
C SER A 848 -15.56 -7.28 -9.98
N GLY A 849 -14.82 -8.01 -9.13
CA GLY A 849 -14.40 -7.61 -7.78
C GLY A 849 -15.00 -8.47 -6.66
N PRO A 850 -16.34 -8.58 -6.53
CA PRO A 850 -17.00 -9.34 -5.46
C PRO A 850 -17.34 -10.79 -5.89
N GLY A 851 -16.40 -11.52 -6.49
CA GLY A 851 -16.60 -12.95 -6.82
C GLY A 851 -17.68 -13.26 -7.88
N THR A 852 -17.87 -12.39 -8.88
CA THR A 852 -18.69 -12.71 -10.07
C THR A 852 -17.92 -12.48 -11.37
N LEU A 853 -18.36 -13.16 -12.43
CA LEU A 853 -17.74 -13.10 -13.76
C LEU A 853 -18.58 -12.26 -14.72
N ASN A 854 -17.91 -11.44 -15.52
CA ASN A 854 -18.48 -10.73 -16.66
C ASN A 854 -18.63 -11.66 -17.88
N ASP A 855 -19.32 -11.18 -18.93
CA ASP A 855 -19.41 -11.86 -20.23
C ASP A 855 -18.04 -12.23 -20.80
N ALA A 856 -17.97 -13.39 -21.45
CA ALA A 856 -16.74 -13.94 -22.01
C ALA A 856 -16.28 -13.18 -23.26
N VAL A 857 -15.00 -12.81 -23.31
CA VAL A 857 -14.33 -12.42 -24.56
C VAL A 857 -13.47 -13.55 -25.08
N VAL A 858 -13.39 -13.72 -26.41
CA VAL A 858 -12.43 -14.66 -27.01
C VAL A 858 -11.05 -14.03 -26.95
N ALA A 859 -10.16 -14.58 -26.12
CA ALA A 859 -8.77 -14.13 -26.01
C ALA A 859 -7.91 -14.74 -27.12
N ILE A 860 -8.07 -16.05 -27.38
CA ILE A 860 -7.37 -16.77 -28.46
C ILE A 860 -8.36 -17.72 -29.15
N SER A 861 -8.41 -17.69 -30.47
CA SER A 861 -9.31 -18.54 -31.28
C SER A 861 -8.65 -19.85 -31.74
N GLY A 862 -9.45 -20.91 -31.91
CA GLY A 862 -9.10 -22.03 -32.79
C GLY A 862 -8.04 -23.02 -32.29
N GLN A 863 -7.73 -23.04 -31.00
CA GLN A 863 -6.69 -23.90 -30.42
C GLN A 863 -7.20 -25.33 -30.15
N THR A 864 -7.72 -25.99 -31.20
CA THR A 864 -8.32 -27.35 -31.13
C THR A 864 -7.30 -28.44 -30.83
N ASP A 865 -6.01 -28.12 -30.89
CA ASP A 865 -4.92 -29.01 -30.50
C ASP A 865 -4.60 -28.95 -28.99
N LEU A 866 -5.14 -27.99 -28.25
CA LEU A 866 -4.99 -27.90 -26.80
C LEU A 866 -5.93 -28.86 -26.05
N ARG A 867 -5.41 -29.52 -25.03
CA ARG A 867 -6.21 -30.29 -24.06
C ARG A 867 -6.54 -29.50 -22.79
N ARG A 868 -5.72 -28.50 -22.44
CA ARG A 868 -5.83 -27.76 -21.17
C ARG A 868 -5.12 -26.39 -21.20
N VAL A 869 -5.59 -25.47 -20.36
CA VAL A 869 -4.95 -24.19 -20.04
C VAL A 869 -4.77 -24.04 -18.52
N MET A 870 -3.77 -23.26 -18.09
CA MET A 870 -3.34 -23.10 -16.70
C MET A 870 -2.87 -21.65 -16.50
N GLY A 871 -3.59 -20.86 -15.70
CA GLY A 871 -3.17 -19.51 -15.34
C GLY A 871 -2.10 -19.58 -14.25
N VAL A 872 -0.90 -19.10 -14.55
CA VAL A 872 0.30 -19.33 -13.72
C VAL A 872 0.76 -18.11 -12.94
N GLY A 873 0.38 -16.90 -13.35
CA GLY A 873 0.99 -15.66 -12.86
C GLY A 873 2.11 -15.19 -13.79
N ASP A 874 3.03 -14.37 -13.28
CA ASP A 874 4.20 -13.88 -14.05
C ASP A 874 5.24 -14.99 -14.22
N PHE A 875 5.17 -15.72 -15.34
CA PHE A 875 6.05 -16.86 -15.63
C PHE A 875 7.28 -16.44 -16.45
N ASN A 876 7.17 -15.34 -17.21
CA ASN A 876 8.24 -14.83 -18.07
C ASN A 876 9.09 -13.72 -17.44
N GLY A 877 8.60 -13.05 -16.38
CA GLY A 877 9.29 -11.98 -15.65
C GLY A 877 8.93 -10.55 -16.07
N ASP A 878 8.00 -10.36 -17.03
CA ASP A 878 7.57 -9.03 -17.50
C ASP A 878 6.50 -8.35 -16.63
N ARG A 879 6.15 -8.95 -15.48
CA ARG A 879 5.21 -8.44 -14.46
C ARG A 879 3.75 -8.47 -14.86
N LYS A 880 3.38 -9.33 -15.82
CA LYS A 880 1.99 -9.58 -16.24
C LYS A 880 1.60 -11.02 -15.95
N ASN A 881 0.31 -11.33 -15.91
CA ASN A 881 -0.12 -12.71 -15.72
C ASN A 881 -0.12 -13.48 -17.05
N ASP A 882 0.66 -14.56 -17.10
CA ASP A 882 0.80 -15.47 -18.23
C ASP A 882 -0.17 -16.66 -18.17
N LEU A 883 -0.37 -17.30 -19.32
CA LEU A 883 -1.12 -18.54 -19.47
C LEU A 883 -0.22 -19.64 -20.04
N LEU A 884 0.01 -20.71 -19.28
CA LEU A 884 0.52 -21.95 -19.84
C LEU A 884 -0.62 -22.75 -20.45
N ALA A 885 -0.33 -23.46 -21.53
CA ALA A 885 -1.23 -24.44 -22.13
C ALA A 885 -0.50 -25.73 -22.47
N GLU A 886 -1.28 -26.78 -22.66
CA GLU A 886 -0.79 -28.13 -22.93
C GLU A 886 -1.56 -28.71 -24.12
N ASP A 887 -0.84 -29.20 -25.12
CA ASP A 887 -1.45 -29.81 -26.31
C ASP A 887 -1.81 -31.29 -26.11
N ASN A 888 -2.56 -31.84 -27.06
CA ASN A 888 -2.96 -33.25 -27.07
C ASN A 888 -1.77 -34.23 -27.10
N GLY A 889 -0.58 -33.78 -27.51
CA GLY A 889 0.68 -34.53 -27.42
C GLY A 889 1.41 -34.40 -26.06
N GLY A 890 0.89 -33.59 -25.14
CA GLY A 890 1.49 -33.33 -23.83
C GLY A 890 2.61 -32.28 -23.85
N LYS A 891 2.80 -31.54 -24.95
CA LYS A 891 3.80 -30.47 -25.02
C LYS A 891 3.25 -29.17 -24.44
N LEU A 892 4.10 -28.45 -23.69
CA LEU A 892 3.80 -27.16 -23.09
C LEU A 892 4.04 -25.99 -24.04
N TRP A 893 3.18 -24.98 -23.88
CA TRP A 893 3.22 -23.73 -24.62
C TRP A 893 2.92 -22.54 -23.68
N LEU A 894 3.72 -21.47 -23.77
CA LEU A 894 3.53 -20.22 -23.07
C LEU A 894 2.80 -19.22 -23.96
N TYR A 895 1.70 -18.66 -23.48
CA TYR A 895 1.04 -17.48 -24.02
C TYR A 895 1.32 -16.31 -23.08
N ALA A 896 2.25 -15.44 -23.47
CA ALA A 896 2.65 -14.29 -22.66
C ALA A 896 1.49 -13.30 -22.48
N GLY A 897 1.35 -12.71 -21.29
CA GLY A 897 0.35 -11.69 -21.01
C GLY A 897 0.58 -10.41 -21.82
N ASP A 898 -0.48 -9.81 -22.39
CA ASP A 898 -0.36 -8.48 -23.01
C ASP A 898 -0.41 -7.35 -21.98
N GLY A 899 -1.05 -7.60 -20.82
CA GLY A 899 -1.13 -6.66 -19.69
C GLY A 899 -2.20 -5.58 -19.85
N SER A 900 -3.16 -5.78 -20.75
CA SER A 900 -4.18 -4.80 -21.12
C SER A 900 -5.55 -5.40 -21.46
N LYS A 901 -5.60 -6.57 -22.12
CA LYS A 901 -6.84 -7.19 -22.61
C LYS A 901 -6.83 -8.72 -22.64
N GLY A 902 -5.67 -9.37 -22.74
CA GLY A 902 -5.54 -10.83 -22.83
C GLY A 902 -4.09 -11.30 -22.94
N PHE A 903 -3.86 -12.26 -23.83
CA PHE A 903 -2.58 -12.92 -24.05
C PHE A 903 -2.13 -12.79 -25.51
N SER A 904 -0.82 -12.91 -25.75
CA SER A 904 -0.20 -13.02 -27.06
C SER A 904 -0.91 -14.05 -27.94
N SER A 905 -1.20 -13.71 -29.20
CA SER A 905 -1.67 -14.66 -30.21
C SER A 905 -0.59 -15.67 -30.64
N PHE A 906 0.68 -15.41 -30.31
CA PHE A 906 1.81 -16.29 -30.56
C PHE A 906 2.20 -17.04 -29.28
N ARG A 907 2.25 -18.37 -29.38
CA ARG A 907 2.62 -19.25 -28.28
C ARG A 907 4.05 -19.75 -28.42
N GLN A 908 4.83 -19.69 -27.34
CA GLN A 908 6.23 -20.12 -27.31
C GLN A 908 6.34 -21.55 -26.74
N PRO A 909 7.21 -22.43 -27.29
CA PRO A 909 7.38 -23.78 -26.74
C PRO A 909 8.13 -23.73 -25.41
N VAL A 910 7.61 -24.41 -24.38
CA VAL A 910 8.27 -24.53 -23.07
C VAL A 910 8.93 -25.91 -22.94
N THR A 911 10.22 -25.95 -22.64
CA THR A 911 10.97 -27.20 -22.46
C THR A 911 10.70 -27.78 -21.08
N ALA A 912 9.80 -28.76 -20.99
CA ALA A 912 9.67 -29.60 -19.81
C ALA A 912 10.89 -30.55 -19.68
N PRO A 913 11.42 -30.78 -18.46
CA PRO A 913 12.53 -31.71 -18.25
C PRO A 913 12.11 -33.18 -18.48
N ALA A 914 13.10 -34.01 -18.82
CA ALA A 914 12.88 -35.40 -19.22
C ALA A 914 12.20 -36.23 -18.13
N GLY A 915 11.07 -36.85 -18.47
CA GLY A 915 10.25 -37.67 -17.56
C GLY A 915 8.94 -37.02 -17.09
N ALA A 916 8.77 -35.71 -17.29
CA ALA A 916 7.50 -35.02 -17.11
C ALA A 916 6.43 -35.60 -18.07
N THR A 917 5.35 -36.19 -17.54
CA THR A 917 4.26 -36.78 -18.36
C THR A 917 2.88 -36.16 -18.14
N ASN A 918 2.64 -35.52 -16.99
CA ASN A 918 1.51 -34.62 -16.78
C ASN A 918 1.95 -33.46 -15.88
N VAL A 919 1.63 -32.24 -16.30
CA VAL A 919 2.05 -30.97 -15.69
C VAL A 919 0.88 -30.32 -14.96
N LEU A 920 1.00 -29.90 -13.70
CA LEU A 920 0.07 -28.96 -13.08
C LEU A 920 0.78 -27.60 -12.92
N GLY A 921 0.05 -26.52 -13.17
CA GLY A 921 0.37 -25.20 -12.62
C GLY A 921 -0.12 -25.12 -11.19
#